data_AF-A0A554PJS8-F1
#
_entry.id   AF-A0A554PJS8-F1
#
_cell.length_a   1.000
_cell.length_b   1.000
_cell.length_c   1.000
_cell.angle_alpha   90.00
_cell.angle_beta   90.00
_cell.angle_gamma   90.00
#
_symmetry.space_group_name_H-M   'P 1'
#
loop_
_entity.id
_entity.type
_entity.pdbx_description
1 polymer ?
#
loop_
_entity_poly.entity_id
_entity_poly.type
_entity_poly.pdbx_seq_one_letter_code
_entity_poly.pdbx_strand_id
1 'polypeptide(L)'
;MQVDLETEGAGVEALPRFQRAAFHERRLKRWGIGLAGLAGVGLVLAFFVDLFAPQSLWPALLVNLAAALLVLVGGLQAAGWVSAWRAGVLRAPDVAPNPEPVVDEPLPDDGWYERLLDGISQRWSGLLAQIGAPTLWLGGWALLVLLVIEQAWNLSLSAAALGLAGNVGAVLALLLAFGLLVFERQLSQEHPGEWPEAEALAQLARVAIISLVLAALCLLFSSDTALWPVRLGVLIGVLPALVALEFLLRAVLSLFSPRRAQLEPRMLAHSVIADLLRWPPQPLLALQHELHNRFGIDLRQIWAFTYMRRAFLPVLLVVLGVGWLLTGLHEVSLQGRGIYERFGKPVAVFGPGLHAGLPWPLGRVLSVENGVVHELATSVGEAPTVVEPASAEGPPPLVANRLWDASHVNDKSQVIASGSADKQSFQIVNMDVRFVYRIGLSDQAALAATYNSADIPMLIRSTASRILVHDFASRTLDGLLGEDRTGLAEDIGRAVQADLEKLDSGVEILATVVEAIHPPAGAANAYHGVQAAQIGAQALISRERGAASEQTNQAQLQASIARDQAQASAHEVQATAQAADLRFSAEQKAYASAGQAFVLEQYLSQLSQGLRNAKLLVLDHRLGGANAPTLDLRTFTLPTEPSVPGNTAQPGAVH
;
A
#
# COMPACT_ATOMS: atom_id res chain seq x y z
N MET A 1 -5.97 23.55 -61.91
CA MET A 1 -5.10 24.36 -62.79
C MET A 1 -5.00 25.74 -62.18
N GLN A 2 -3.80 26.22 -61.91
CA GLN A 2 -3.59 27.57 -61.34
C GLN A 2 -3.82 28.60 -62.43
N VAL A 3 -4.53 29.68 -62.09
CA VAL A 3 -4.68 30.84 -62.99
C VAL A 3 -3.41 31.69 -62.91
N ASP A 4 -2.87 32.03 -64.08
CA ASP A 4 -1.80 33.00 -64.23
C ASP A 4 -2.41 34.31 -64.76
N LEU A 5 -2.33 35.35 -63.93
CA LEU A 5 -2.93 36.65 -64.22
C LEU A 5 -2.27 37.34 -65.43
N GLU A 6 -1.05 36.96 -65.83
CA GLU A 6 -0.39 37.52 -67.02
C GLU A 6 -0.91 36.95 -68.35
N THR A 7 -1.46 35.72 -68.34
CA THR A 7 -1.90 35.03 -69.56
C THR A 7 -3.43 34.94 -69.70
N GLU A 8 -4.16 34.91 -68.57
CA GLU A 8 -5.61 34.66 -68.53
C GLU A 8 -6.43 35.87 -68.03
N GLY A 9 -5.81 37.05 -67.90
CA GLY A 9 -6.37 38.26 -67.24
C GLY A 9 -7.74 38.73 -67.73
N ALA A 10 -8.20 38.35 -68.92
CA ALA A 10 -9.52 38.70 -69.47
C ALA A 10 -10.66 37.70 -69.14
N GLY A 11 -10.37 36.55 -68.52
CA GLY A 11 -11.36 35.49 -68.26
C GLY A 11 -11.65 35.20 -66.78
N VAL A 12 -10.96 35.87 -65.86
CA VAL A 12 -11.01 35.57 -64.41
C VAL A 12 -12.38 35.87 -63.79
N GLU A 13 -13.11 36.86 -64.32
CA GLU A 13 -14.47 37.23 -63.87
C GLU A 13 -15.52 36.17 -64.22
N ALA A 14 -15.29 35.35 -65.24
CA ALA A 14 -16.21 34.28 -65.67
C ALA A 14 -16.05 33.00 -64.83
N LEU A 15 -14.99 32.90 -64.02
CA LEU A 15 -14.72 31.71 -63.21
C LEU A 15 -15.53 31.74 -61.90
N PRO A 16 -16.38 30.73 -61.62
CA PRO A 16 -17.25 30.72 -60.44
C PRO A 16 -16.47 30.75 -59.10
N ARG A 17 -15.26 30.18 -59.07
CA ARG A 17 -14.34 30.21 -57.90
C ARG A 17 -13.86 31.61 -57.51
N PHE A 18 -13.81 32.55 -58.45
CA PHE A 18 -13.45 33.94 -58.15
C PHE A 18 -14.70 34.69 -57.66
N GLN A 19 -15.84 34.57 -58.35
CA GLN A 19 -17.09 35.26 -57.99
C GLN A 19 -17.55 34.98 -56.55
N ARG A 20 -17.43 33.72 -56.09
CA ARG A 20 -17.83 33.33 -54.74
C ARG A 20 -16.73 33.52 -53.68
N ALA A 21 -15.53 33.96 -54.05
CA ALA A 21 -14.38 34.01 -53.15
C ALA A 21 -14.61 34.84 -51.88
N ALA A 22 -15.27 36.01 -51.99
CA ALA A 22 -15.59 36.86 -50.84
C ALA A 22 -16.60 36.23 -49.87
N PHE A 23 -17.51 35.39 -50.39
CA PHE A 23 -18.44 34.62 -49.57
C PHE A 23 -17.71 33.50 -48.82
N HIS A 24 -16.87 32.74 -49.52
CA HIS A 24 -16.05 31.68 -48.93
C HIS A 24 -15.10 32.23 -47.85
N GLU A 25 -14.46 33.38 -48.08
CA GLU A 25 -13.57 34.03 -47.11
C GLU A 25 -14.29 34.35 -45.79
N ARG A 26 -15.46 34.99 -45.84
CA ARG A 26 -16.24 35.32 -44.63
C ARG A 26 -16.71 34.08 -43.90
N ARG A 27 -17.12 33.06 -44.65
CA ARG A 27 -17.62 31.78 -44.11
C ARG A 27 -16.51 30.99 -43.42
N LEU A 28 -15.35 30.87 -44.07
CA LEU A 28 -14.15 30.23 -43.53
C LEU A 28 -13.65 30.92 -42.24
N LYS A 29 -13.64 32.26 -42.21
CA LYS A 29 -13.27 33.03 -41.00
C LYS A 29 -14.23 32.74 -39.84
N ARG A 30 -15.55 32.73 -40.07
CA ARG A 30 -16.55 32.43 -39.03
C ARG A 30 -16.38 31.02 -38.47
N TRP A 31 -16.21 30.03 -39.34
CA TRP A 31 -15.98 28.64 -38.93
C TRP A 31 -14.65 28.46 -38.20
N GLY A 32 -13.59 29.08 -38.69
CA GLY A 32 -12.28 29.05 -38.04
C GLY A 32 -12.31 29.63 -36.63
N ILE A 33 -12.97 30.78 -36.41
CA ILE A 33 -13.12 31.38 -35.08
C ILE A 33 -13.94 30.47 -34.15
N GLY A 34 -15.04 29.89 -34.63
CA GLY A 34 -15.87 28.99 -33.84
C GLY A 34 -15.11 27.74 -33.39
N LEU A 35 -14.38 27.09 -34.30
CA LEU A 35 -13.58 25.90 -34.00
C LEU A 35 -12.36 26.22 -33.13
N ALA A 36 -11.70 27.37 -33.33
CA ALA A 36 -10.61 27.83 -32.48
C ALA A 36 -11.07 28.12 -31.05
N GLY A 37 -12.25 28.74 -30.89
CA GLY A 37 -12.86 28.95 -29.58
C GLY A 37 -13.17 27.63 -28.87
N LEU A 38 -13.72 26.65 -29.59
CA LEU A 38 -14.00 25.32 -29.04
C LEU A 38 -12.73 24.58 -28.64
N ALA A 39 -11.68 24.62 -29.48
CA ALA A 39 -10.38 24.04 -29.15
C ALA A 39 -9.75 24.72 -27.92
N GLY A 40 -9.83 26.05 -27.83
CA GLY A 40 -9.36 26.82 -26.68
C GLY A 40 -10.06 26.44 -25.38
N VAL A 41 -11.39 26.28 -25.40
CA VAL A 41 -12.16 25.78 -24.24
C VAL A 41 -11.68 24.39 -23.83
N GLY A 42 -11.43 23.50 -24.79
CA GLY A 42 -10.88 22.17 -24.54
C GLY A 42 -9.50 22.21 -23.86
N LEU A 43 -8.59 23.07 -24.31
CA LEU A 43 -7.26 23.24 -23.70
C LEU A 43 -7.32 23.83 -22.29
N VAL A 44 -8.18 24.83 -22.08
CA VAL A 44 -8.38 25.43 -20.74
C VAL A 44 -8.94 24.38 -19.78
N LEU A 45 -9.92 23.58 -20.22
CA LEU A 45 -10.49 22.51 -19.41
C LEU A 45 -9.45 21.42 -19.12
N ALA A 46 -8.62 21.06 -20.10
CA ALA A 46 -7.51 20.13 -19.90
C ALA A 46 -6.52 20.63 -18.84
N PHE A 47 -6.12 21.91 -18.91
CA PHE A 47 -5.22 22.54 -17.95
C PHE A 47 -5.78 22.50 -16.52
N PHE A 48 -7.07 22.84 -16.34
CA PHE A 48 -7.69 22.76 -15.02
C PHE A 48 -7.78 21.32 -14.50
N VAL A 49 -8.15 20.35 -15.35
CA VAL A 49 -8.23 18.96 -14.92
C VAL A 49 -6.86 18.40 -14.56
N ASP A 50 -5.81 18.76 -15.31
CA ASP A 50 -4.43 18.35 -15.03
C ASP A 50 -3.94 18.86 -13.66
N LEU A 51 -4.30 20.10 -13.30
CA LEU A 51 -3.93 20.70 -12.01
C LEU A 51 -4.51 19.96 -10.80
N PHE A 52 -5.71 19.38 -10.92
CA PHE A 52 -6.40 18.71 -9.82
C PHE A 52 -6.36 17.17 -9.89
N ALA A 53 -6.16 16.60 -11.09
CA ALA A 53 -6.19 15.17 -11.34
C ALA A 53 -5.20 14.77 -12.46
N PRO A 54 -3.88 14.87 -12.23
CA PRO A 54 -2.86 14.64 -13.27
C PRO A 54 -2.75 13.18 -13.74
N GLN A 55 -3.28 12.22 -12.96
CA GLN A 55 -3.33 10.81 -13.31
C GLN A 55 -4.61 10.42 -14.09
N SER A 56 -5.42 11.41 -14.46
CA SER A 56 -6.67 11.21 -15.18
C SER A 56 -6.45 11.03 -16.68
N LEU A 57 -7.36 10.31 -17.34
CA LEU A 57 -7.40 10.21 -18.81
C LEU A 57 -7.83 11.54 -19.48
N TRP A 58 -8.55 12.39 -18.75
CA TRP A 58 -9.20 13.60 -19.29
C TRP A 58 -8.24 14.61 -19.93
N PRO A 59 -7.10 15.00 -19.32
CA PRO A 59 -6.16 15.94 -19.94
C PRO A 59 -5.66 15.44 -21.30
N ALA A 60 -5.27 14.16 -21.38
CA ALA A 60 -4.79 13.55 -22.63
C ALA A 60 -5.87 13.58 -23.73
N LEU A 61 -7.11 13.20 -23.41
CA LEU A 61 -8.20 13.24 -24.39
C LEU A 61 -8.53 14.67 -24.84
N LEU A 62 -8.70 15.60 -23.91
CA LEU A 62 -9.09 16.98 -24.22
C LEU A 62 -8.03 17.71 -25.06
N VAL A 63 -6.75 17.49 -24.74
CA VAL A 63 -5.63 18.00 -25.54
C VAL A 63 -5.64 17.40 -26.94
N ASN A 64 -5.77 16.08 -27.08
CA ASN A 64 -5.76 15.42 -28.37
C ASN A 64 -6.94 15.85 -29.26
N LEU A 65 -8.12 16.06 -28.67
CA LEU A 65 -9.30 16.58 -29.38
C LEU A 65 -9.14 18.04 -29.78
N ALA A 66 -8.63 18.89 -28.88
CA ALA A 66 -8.34 20.29 -29.20
C ALA A 66 -7.29 20.41 -30.31
N ALA A 67 -6.24 19.59 -30.27
CA ALA A 67 -5.23 19.51 -31.30
C ALA A 67 -5.81 19.14 -32.67
N ALA A 68 -6.71 18.15 -32.74
CA ALA A 68 -7.37 17.77 -33.99
C ALA A 68 -8.24 18.91 -34.56
N LEU A 69 -8.92 19.68 -33.71
CA LEU A 69 -9.65 20.87 -34.12
C LEU A 69 -8.71 22.00 -34.60
N LEU A 70 -7.57 22.20 -33.95
CA LEU A 70 -6.58 23.22 -34.32
C LEU A 70 -5.93 22.95 -35.68
N VAL A 71 -5.69 21.68 -36.01
CA VAL A 71 -5.27 21.26 -37.36
C VAL A 71 -6.30 21.70 -38.41
N LEU A 72 -7.59 21.49 -38.14
CA LEU A 72 -8.67 21.95 -39.02
C LEU A 72 -8.74 23.48 -39.10
N VAL A 73 -8.52 24.19 -37.99
CA VAL A 73 -8.44 25.67 -37.96
C VAL A 73 -7.31 26.18 -38.84
N GLY A 74 -6.12 25.57 -38.76
CA GLY A 74 -4.99 25.90 -39.64
C GLY A 74 -5.31 25.71 -41.12
N GLY A 75 -6.05 24.63 -41.44
CA GLY A 75 -6.60 24.38 -42.77
C GLY A 75 -7.58 25.47 -43.24
N LEU A 76 -8.56 25.81 -42.42
CA LEU A 76 -9.58 26.83 -42.73
C LEU A 76 -8.96 28.21 -42.91
N GLN A 77 -7.98 28.56 -42.08
CA GLN A 77 -7.26 29.82 -42.20
C GLN A 77 -6.47 29.88 -43.51
N ALA A 78 -5.73 28.81 -43.86
CA ALA A 78 -4.98 28.74 -45.11
C ALA A 78 -5.88 28.83 -46.36
N ALA A 79 -7.03 28.15 -46.37
CA ALA A 79 -8.03 28.28 -47.42
C ALA A 79 -8.66 29.70 -47.47
N GLY A 80 -8.79 30.34 -46.31
CA GLY A 80 -9.25 31.72 -46.17
C GLY A 80 -8.30 32.72 -46.82
N TRP A 81 -6.98 32.52 -46.70
CA TRP A 81 -5.97 33.34 -47.37
C TRP A 81 -6.03 33.24 -48.89
N VAL A 82 -6.23 32.03 -49.44
CA VAL A 82 -6.42 31.84 -50.89
C VAL A 82 -7.70 32.51 -51.38
N SER A 83 -8.79 32.39 -50.63
CA SER A 83 -10.06 33.04 -50.95
C SER A 83 -9.97 34.57 -50.86
N ALA A 84 -9.23 35.10 -49.88
CA ALA A 84 -8.97 36.54 -49.75
C ALA A 84 -8.14 37.08 -50.93
N TRP A 85 -7.15 36.32 -51.40
CA TRP A 85 -6.38 36.67 -52.60
C TRP A 85 -7.30 36.73 -53.84
N ARG A 86 -8.12 35.69 -54.07
CA ARG A 86 -9.08 35.67 -55.20
C ARG A 86 -10.10 36.82 -55.14
N ALA A 87 -10.58 37.15 -53.94
CA ALA A 87 -11.48 38.29 -53.75
C ALA A 87 -10.79 39.65 -53.95
N GLY A 88 -9.49 39.74 -53.67
CA GLY A 88 -8.66 40.92 -53.92
C GLY A 88 -8.48 41.19 -55.41
N VAL A 89 -8.20 40.16 -56.21
CA VAL A 89 -8.05 40.24 -57.67
C VAL A 89 -9.33 40.79 -58.34
N LEU A 90 -10.52 40.39 -57.87
CA LEU A 90 -11.80 40.89 -58.39
C LEU A 90 -12.16 42.32 -57.94
N ARG A 91 -11.65 42.79 -56.79
CA ARG A 91 -11.97 44.12 -56.26
C ARG A 91 -11.13 45.24 -56.89
N ALA A 92 -9.99 44.91 -57.48
CA ALA A 92 -9.07 45.87 -58.05
C ALA A 92 -8.34 45.28 -59.28
N PRO A 93 -8.98 45.21 -60.46
CA PRO A 93 -8.37 44.68 -61.67
C PRO A 93 -7.18 45.51 -62.20
N ASP A 94 -7.09 46.81 -61.83
CA ASP A 94 -6.12 47.77 -62.39
C ASP A 94 -4.96 48.18 -61.45
N VAL A 95 -4.80 47.55 -60.28
CA VAL A 95 -3.63 47.84 -59.44
C VAL A 95 -2.46 46.96 -59.88
N ALA A 96 -1.65 47.50 -60.79
CA ALA A 96 -0.30 47.00 -61.01
C ALA A 96 0.42 46.87 -59.65
N PRO A 97 1.01 45.71 -59.30
CA PRO A 97 1.70 45.54 -58.02
C PRO A 97 3.15 46.04 -58.16
N ASN A 98 3.30 47.29 -58.58
CA ASN A 98 4.48 48.07 -58.24
C ASN A 98 3.95 49.19 -57.35
N PRO A 99 4.12 49.13 -56.01
CA PRO A 99 4.54 50.35 -55.39
C PRO A 99 5.88 50.66 -56.05
N GLU A 100 5.94 51.68 -56.90
CA GLU A 100 7.20 52.41 -56.97
C GLU A 100 7.63 52.63 -55.53
N PRO A 101 8.88 52.30 -55.14
CA PRO A 101 9.32 52.61 -53.80
C PRO A 101 9.01 54.09 -53.62
N VAL A 102 8.12 54.41 -52.68
CA VAL A 102 8.06 55.76 -52.14
C VAL A 102 9.48 55.94 -51.61
N VAL A 103 10.28 56.66 -52.38
CA VAL A 103 11.56 57.18 -51.94
C VAL A 103 11.13 58.18 -50.88
N ASP A 104 11.04 57.72 -49.64
CA ASP A 104 11.01 58.62 -48.50
C ASP A 104 12.26 59.49 -48.65
N GLU A 105 12.06 60.79 -48.90
CA GLU A 105 13.15 61.75 -48.84
C GLU A 105 13.86 61.56 -47.50
N PRO A 106 15.20 61.42 -47.48
CA PRO A 106 15.91 61.22 -46.23
C PRO A 106 15.69 62.45 -45.34
N LEU A 107 14.97 62.25 -44.23
CA LEU A 107 14.95 63.19 -43.13
C LEU A 107 16.40 63.38 -42.65
N PRO A 108 16.92 64.61 -42.56
CA PRO A 108 18.27 64.82 -42.04
C PRO A 108 18.25 64.72 -40.51
N ASP A 109 19.20 63.92 -39.99
CA ASP A 109 19.57 63.72 -38.56
C ASP A 109 18.99 62.52 -37.78
N ASP A 110 18.95 61.32 -38.38
CA ASP A 110 18.74 60.08 -37.62
C ASP A 110 20.06 59.46 -37.08
N GLY A 111 20.07 59.14 -35.78
CA GLY A 111 21.22 58.62 -35.05
C GLY A 111 21.68 57.22 -35.54
N TRP A 112 22.88 56.80 -35.19
CA TRP A 112 23.40 55.45 -35.57
C TRP A 112 22.48 54.31 -35.07
N TYR A 113 21.77 54.54 -33.97
CA TYR A 113 20.81 53.60 -33.38
C TYR A 113 19.54 53.46 -34.23
N GLU A 114 18.99 54.57 -34.74
CA GLU A 114 17.82 54.57 -35.64
C GLU A 114 18.16 53.90 -36.97
N ARG A 115 19.33 54.18 -37.55
CA ARG A 115 19.80 53.48 -38.77
C ARG A 115 20.00 51.98 -38.59
N LEU A 116 20.43 51.54 -37.41
CA LEU A 116 20.57 50.11 -37.08
C LEU A 116 19.18 49.47 -36.89
N LEU A 117 18.27 50.16 -36.21
CA LEU A 117 16.87 49.72 -36.07
C LEU A 117 16.14 49.70 -37.41
N ASP A 118 16.38 50.65 -38.31
CA ASP A 118 15.81 50.68 -39.65
C ASP A 118 16.43 49.62 -40.56
N GLY A 119 17.74 49.39 -40.49
CA GLY A 119 18.38 48.30 -41.21
C GLY A 119 17.88 46.93 -40.75
N ILE A 120 17.66 46.76 -39.44
CA ILE A 120 17.01 45.58 -38.88
C ILE A 120 15.54 45.54 -39.33
N SER A 121 14.78 46.62 -39.19
CA SER A 121 13.36 46.71 -39.55
C SER A 121 13.12 46.41 -41.02
N GLN A 122 13.91 46.98 -41.94
CA GLN A 122 13.84 46.74 -43.39
C GLN A 122 14.26 45.31 -43.76
N ARG A 123 15.27 44.75 -43.05
CA ARG A 123 15.70 43.36 -43.27
C ARG A 123 14.67 42.37 -42.72
N TRP A 124 14.07 42.65 -41.57
CA TRP A 124 12.98 41.86 -40.99
C TRP A 124 11.70 42.01 -41.79
N SER A 125 11.36 43.20 -42.28
CA SER A 125 10.18 43.44 -43.13
C SER A 125 10.36 42.78 -44.49
N GLY A 126 11.56 42.82 -45.08
CA GLY A 126 11.92 42.09 -46.29
C GLY A 126 11.83 40.57 -46.11
N LEU A 127 12.36 40.03 -45.00
CA LEU A 127 12.21 38.62 -44.65
C LEU A 127 10.75 38.24 -44.38
N LEU A 128 10.00 39.06 -43.62
CA LEU A 128 8.57 38.86 -43.36
C LEU A 128 7.73 38.92 -44.64
N ALA A 129 8.11 39.75 -45.61
CA ALA A 129 7.47 39.83 -46.93
C ALA A 129 7.77 38.59 -47.78
N GLN A 130 9.01 38.07 -47.73
CA GLN A 130 9.40 36.83 -48.43
C GLN A 130 8.74 35.58 -47.83
N ILE A 131 8.74 35.46 -46.50
CA ILE A 131 8.10 34.37 -45.77
C ILE A 131 6.58 34.47 -45.93
N GLY A 132 6.03 35.68 -45.77
CA GLY A 132 4.63 36.11 -45.79
C GLY A 132 3.68 35.43 -44.79
N ALA A 133 2.66 36.18 -44.38
CA ALA A 133 1.77 35.82 -43.27
C ALA A 133 1.16 34.39 -43.30
N PRO A 134 0.75 33.81 -44.46
CA PRO A 134 0.13 32.49 -44.48
C PRO A 134 1.03 31.34 -43.96
N THR A 135 2.35 31.42 -44.17
CA THR A 135 3.29 30.35 -43.75
C THR A 135 3.64 30.44 -42.28
N LEU A 136 3.80 31.66 -41.75
CA LEU A 136 4.03 31.88 -40.31
C LEU A 136 2.84 31.42 -39.48
N TRP A 137 1.61 31.72 -39.92
CA TRP A 137 0.40 31.26 -39.24
C TRP A 137 0.25 29.73 -39.33
N LEU A 138 0.50 29.12 -40.49
CA LEU A 138 0.44 27.67 -40.63
C LEU A 138 1.50 26.97 -39.76
N GLY A 139 2.73 27.46 -39.78
CA GLY A 139 3.81 26.97 -38.93
C GLY A 139 3.53 27.16 -37.44
N GLY A 140 2.94 28.30 -37.06
CA GLY A 140 2.52 28.59 -35.69
C GLY A 140 1.45 27.63 -35.17
N TRP A 141 0.39 27.37 -35.96
CA TRP A 141 -0.61 26.36 -35.59
C TRP A 141 -0.03 24.95 -35.50
N ALA A 142 0.83 24.58 -36.45
CA ALA A 142 1.49 23.28 -36.45
C ALA A 142 2.38 23.08 -35.23
N LEU A 143 3.20 24.08 -34.88
CA LEU A 143 4.06 24.06 -33.69
C LEU A 143 3.22 23.98 -32.41
N LEU A 144 2.15 24.78 -32.31
CA LEU A 144 1.25 24.77 -31.15
C LEU A 144 0.64 23.38 -30.96
N VAL A 145 0.14 22.76 -32.03
CA VAL A 145 -0.42 21.39 -31.97
C VAL A 145 0.61 20.39 -31.45
N LEU A 146 1.84 20.43 -31.95
CA LEU A 146 2.91 19.53 -31.50
C LEU A 146 3.27 19.74 -30.02
N LEU A 147 3.42 20.98 -29.58
CA LEU A 147 3.77 21.32 -28.19
C LEU A 147 2.68 20.91 -27.20
N VAL A 148 1.41 21.08 -27.55
CA VAL A 148 0.31 20.71 -26.66
C VAL A 148 0.21 19.18 -26.56
N ILE A 149 0.34 18.44 -27.68
CA ILE A 149 0.34 16.96 -27.66
C ILE A 149 1.53 16.42 -26.86
N GLU A 150 2.72 17.01 -27.01
CA GLU A 150 3.92 16.62 -26.24
C GLU A 150 3.68 16.72 -24.73
N GLN A 151 3.05 17.80 -24.26
CA GLN A 151 2.75 17.97 -22.82
C GLN A 151 1.77 16.93 -22.27
N ALA A 152 0.84 16.43 -23.10
CA ALA A 152 -0.17 15.48 -22.66
C ALA A 152 0.21 14.00 -22.95
N TRP A 153 1.41 13.75 -23.47
CA TRP A 153 1.85 12.41 -23.84
C TRP A 153 2.33 11.62 -22.63
N ASN A 154 1.47 10.77 -22.08
CA ASN A 154 1.82 9.91 -20.95
C ASN A 154 1.25 8.49 -21.07
N LEU A 155 2.12 7.51 -21.35
CA LEU A 155 1.73 6.09 -21.45
C LEU A 155 1.68 5.35 -20.11
N SER A 156 2.05 6.00 -18.99
CA SER A 156 2.03 5.39 -17.65
C SER A 156 0.71 5.57 -16.89
N LEU A 157 -0.31 6.20 -17.52
CA LEU A 157 -1.63 6.39 -16.94
C LEU A 157 -2.28 5.05 -16.55
N SER A 158 -2.94 5.02 -15.38
CA SER A 158 -3.63 3.86 -14.84
C SER A 158 -5.05 3.69 -15.41
N ALA A 159 -5.56 2.46 -15.37
CA ALA A 159 -6.94 2.16 -15.70
C ALA A 159 -7.89 2.77 -14.65
N ALA A 160 -8.98 3.38 -15.10
CA ALA A 160 -9.99 3.98 -14.23
C ALA A 160 -11.38 3.92 -14.88
N ALA A 161 -12.39 3.54 -14.10
CA ALA A 161 -13.79 3.63 -14.49
C ALA A 161 -14.29 5.08 -14.39
N LEU A 162 -14.57 5.70 -15.54
CA LEU A 162 -15.02 7.10 -15.59
C LEU A 162 -16.52 7.29 -15.30
N GLY A 163 -17.28 6.19 -15.21
CA GLY A 163 -18.69 6.18 -14.84
C GLY A 163 -19.55 7.16 -15.67
N LEU A 164 -20.36 7.96 -14.98
CA LEU A 164 -21.28 8.92 -15.61
C LEU A 164 -20.54 10.03 -16.38
N ALA A 165 -19.41 10.51 -15.87
CA ALA A 165 -18.61 11.54 -16.53
C ALA A 165 -18.09 11.04 -17.90
N GLY A 166 -17.64 9.78 -17.96
CA GLY A 166 -17.22 9.13 -19.21
C GLY A 166 -18.35 9.08 -20.24
N ASN A 167 -19.55 8.67 -19.83
CA ASN A 167 -20.72 8.62 -20.72
C ASN A 167 -21.12 10.01 -21.26
N VAL A 168 -21.12 11.04 -20.41
CA VAL A 168 -21.41 12.42 -20.83
C VAL A 168 -20.37 12.91 -21.83
N GLY A 169 -19.08 12.68 -21.56
CA GLY A 169 -18.00 13.02 -22.49
C GLY A 169 -18.13 12.32 -23.84
N ALA A 170 -18.48 11.03 -23.84
CA ALA A 170 -18.67 10.27 -25.07
C ALA A 170 -19.83 10.83 -25.92
N VAL A 171 -20.95 11.19 -25.29
CA VAL A 171 -22.09 11.82 -25.99
C VAL A 171 -21.69 13.16 -26.58
N LEU A 172 -20.99 14.02 -25.82
CA LEU A 172 -20.50 15.31 -26.32
C LEU A 172 -19.54 15.14 -27.50
N ALA A 173 -18.61 14.18 -27.42
CA ALA A 173 -17.68 13.87 -28.51
C ALA A 173 -18.41 13.39 -29.78
N LEU A 174 -19.43 12.52 -29.64
CA LEU A 174 -20.24 12.03 -30.76
C LEU A 174 -21.11 13.12 -31.38
N LEU A 175 -21.70 14.02 -30.57
CA LEU A 175 -22.46 15.16 -31.08
C LEU A 175 -21.57 16.12 -31.87
N LEU A 176 -20.36 16.38 -31.37
CA LEU A 176 -19.39 17.21 -32.09
C LEU A 176 -18.90 16.52 -33.37
N ALA A 177 -18.66 15.21 -33.33
CA ALA A 177 -18.29 14.41 -34.50
C ALA A 177 -19.39 14.45 -35.56
N PHE A 178 -20.67 14.37 -35.15
CA PHE A 178 -21.82 14.51 -36.06
C PHE A 178 -21.88 15.91 -36.68
N GLY A 179 -21.67 16.97 -35.90
CA GLY A 179 -21.59 18.34 -36.42
C GLY A 179 -20.48 18.51 -37.47
N LEU A 180 -19.30 17.94 -37.19
CA LEU A 180 -18.19 17.92 -38.15
C LEU A 180 -18.44 17.01 -39.35
N LEU A 181 -19.21 15.94 -39.20
CA LEU A 181 -19.61 15.07 -40.32
C LEU A 181 -20.57 15.80 -41.27
N VAL A 182 -21.52 16.57 -40.75
CA VAL A 182 -22.40 17.42 -41.57
C VAL A 182 -21.56 18.48 -42.31
N PHE A 183 -20.59 19.07 -41.61
CA PHE A 183 -19.65 20.02 -42.20
C PHE A 183 -18.79 19.39 -43.32
N GLU A 184 -18.22 18.22 -43.07
CA GLU A 184 -17.45 17.44 -44.04
C GLU A 184 -18.30 17.07 -45.27
N ARG A 185 -19.53 16.60 -45.03
CA ARG A 185 -20.46 16.23 -46.10
C ARG A 185 -20.81 17.43 -46.96
N GLN A 186 -21.02 18.59 -46.35
CA GLN A 186 -21.26 19.83 -47.06
C GLN A 186 -20.08 20.23 -47.95
N LEU A 187 -18.84 20.13 -47.45
CA LEU A 187 -17.64 20.42 -48.25
C LEU A 187 -17.45 19.42 -49.39
N SER A 188 -17.77 18.14 -49.16
CA SER A 188 -17.65 17.09 -50.19
C SER A 188 -18.64 17.21 -51.35
N GLN A 189 -19.72 17.98 -51.18
CA GLN A 189 -20.76 18.19 -52.19
C GLN A 189 -20.47 19.37 -53.12
N GLU A 190 -19.52 20.24 -52.77
CA GLU A 190 -19.15 21.41 -53.58
C GLU A 190 -18.35 20.96 -54.82
N HIS A 191 -18.64 21.56 -55.98
CA HIS A 191 -17.94 21.21 -57.22
C HIS A 191 -16.50 21.77 -57.21
N PRO A 192 -15.47 20.98 -57.62
CA PRO A 192 -14.06 21.44 -57.63
C PRO A 192 -13.80 22.70 -58.47
N GLY A 193 -14.66 22.99 -59.46
CA GLY A 193 -14.59 24.21 -60.26
C GLY A 193 -15.12 25.46 -59.55
N GLU A 194 -16.01 25.29 -58.57
CA GLU A 194 -16.55 26.38 -57.74
C GLU A 194 -15.71 26.58 -56.48
N TRP A 195 -15.25 25.49 -55.84
CA TRP A 195 -14.43 25.56 -54.63
C TRP A 195 -13.34 24.47 -54.58
N PRO A 196 -12.12 24.76 -55.06
CA PRO A 196 -11.06 23.75 -55.14
C PRO A 196 -10.49 23.33 -53.77
N GLU A 197 -10.55 24.18 -52.73
CA GLU A 197 -10.05 23.84 -51.38
C GLU A 197 -11.03 22.99 -50.56
N ALA A 198 -12.30 22.87 -50.97
CA ALA A 198 -13.33 22.19 -50.20
C ALA A 198 -12.98 20.73 -49.91
N GLU A 199 -12.40 20.04 -50.90
CA GLU A 199 -12.03 18.63 -50.76
C GLU A 199 -10.89 18.41 -49.75
N ALA A 200 -9.87 19.29 -49.75
CA ALA A 200 -8.77 19.24 -48.79
C ALA A 200 -9.25 19.54 -47.36
N LEU A 201 -10.17 20.50 -47.21
CA LEU A 201 -10.80 20.82 -45.92
C LEU A 201 -11.68 19.66 -45.42
N ALA A 202 -12.38 18.95 -46.30
CA ALA A 202 -13.16 17.77 -45.95
C ALA A 202 -12.25 16.66 -45.38
N GLN A 203 -11.05 16.46 -45.95
CA GLN A 203 -10.10 15.49 -45.39
C GLN A 203 -9.55 15.89 -44.03
N LEU A 204 -9.26 17.17 -43.81
CA LEU A 204 -8.84 17.65 -42.49
C LEU A 204 -9.98 17.53 -41.46
N ALA A 205 -11.23 17.71 -41.87
CA ALA A 205 -12.37 17.47 -40.99
C ALA A 205 -12.48 15.99 -40.57
N ARG A 206 -12.12 15.05 -41.45
CA ARG A 206 -12.09 13.61 -41.12
C ARG A 206 -11.06 13.26 -40.05
N VAL A 207 -9.92 13.95 -40.00
CA VAL A 207 -8.94 13.80 -38.91
C VAL A 207 -9.59 14.09 -37.57
N ALA A 208 -10.30 15.22 -37.46
CA ALA A 208 -11.02 15.59 -36.23
C ALA A 208 -12.17 14.63 -35.90
N ILE A 209 -12.94 14.18 -36.90
CA ILE A 209 -14.03 13.21 -36.71
C ILE A 209 -13.49 11.88 -36.17
N ILE A 210 -12.41 11.35 -36.76
CA ILE A 210 -11.81 10.09 -36.32
C ILE A 210 -11.27 10.21 -34.90
N SER A 211 -10.58 11.30 -34.57
CA SER A 211 -10.13 11.56 -33.20
C SER A 211 -11.29 11.62 -32.20
N LEU A 212 -12.42 12.24 -32.56
CA LEU A 212 -13.62 12.31 -31.70
C LEU A 212 -14.32 10.95 -31.53
N VAL A 213 -14.43 10.16 -32.59
CA VAL A 213 -15.05 8.81 -32.52
C VAL A 213 -14.18 7.85 -31.70
N LEU A 214 -12.85 7.87 -31.90
CA LEU A 214 -11.94 7.07 -31.09
C LEU A 214 -11.96 7.51 -29.62
N ALA A 215 -12.05 8.82 -29.34
CA ALA A 215 -12.18 9.31 -27.97
C ALA A 215 -13.48 8.85 -27.32
N ALA A 216 -14.61 8.87 -28.05
CA ALA A 216 -15.88 8.34 -27.56
C ALA A 216 -15.79 6.84 -27.24
N LEU A 217 -15.10 6.06 -28.09
CA LEU A 217 -14.85 4.65 -27.83
C LEU A 217 -14.02 4.44 -26.55
N CYS A 218 -12.96 5.21 -26.35
CA CYS A 218 -12.15 5.14 -25.12
C CYS A 218 -12.97 5.43 -23.87
N LEU A 219 -13.85 6.44 -23.93
CA LEU A 219 -14.68 6.84 -22.79
C LEU A 219 -15.74 5.78 -22.46
N LEU A 220 -16.41 5.21 -23.46
CA LEU A 220 -17.46 4.20 -23.29
C LEU A 220 -16.94 2.86 -22.73
N PHE A 221 -15.70 2.50 -23.07
CA PHE A 221 -15.09 1.23 -22.64
C PHE A 221 -14.08 1.39 -21.50
N SER A 222 -14.04 2.55 -20.85
CA SER A 222 -13.20 2.77 -19.67
C SER A 222 -13.63 1.87 -18.50
N SER A 223 -12.69 1.12 -17.93
CA SER A 223 -12.91 0.22 -16.79
C SER A 223 -11.65 0.14 -15.93
N ASP A 224 -11.78 -0.31 -14.68
CA ASP A 224 -10.65 -0.40 -13.73
C ASP A 224 -9.62 -1.48 -14.09
N THR A 225 -9.97 -2.39 -15.02
CA THR A 225 -9.11 -3.52 -15.40
C THR A 225 -8.52 -3.40 -16.81
N ALA A 226 -9.13 -2.60 -17.69
CA ALA A 226 -8.70 -2.48 -19.08
C ALA A 226 -7.73 -1.31 -19.28
N LEU A 227 -6.48 -1.60 -19.62
CA LEU A 227 -5.47 -0.59 -19.96
C LEU A 227 -5.57 -0.06 -21.40
N TRP A 228 -6.26 -0.78 -22.28
CA TRP A 228 -6.33 -0.42 -23.70
C TRP A 228 -7.06 0.90 -23.99
N PRO A 229 -8.17 1.30 -23.31
CA PRO A 229 -8.85 2.57 -23.59
C PRO A 229 -7.98 3.77 -23.22
N VAL A 230 -7.21 3.64 -22.14
CA VAL A 230 -6.27 4.66 -21.67
C VAL A 230 -5.14 4.85 -22.68
N ARG A 231 -4.51 3.74 -23.11
CA ARG A 231 -3.44 3.77 -24.12
C ARG A 231 -3.94 4.31 -25.46
N LEU A 232 -5.13 3.88 -25.89
CA LEU A 232 -5.75 4.38 -27.11
C LEU A 232 -6.03 5.88 -27.00
N GLY A 233 -6.50 6.36 -25.84
CA GLY A 233 -6.73 7.79 -25.57
C GLY A 233 -5.52 8.68 -25.80
N VAL A 234 -4.34 8.22 -25.39
CA VAL A 234 -3.05 8.91 -25.65
C VAL A 234 -2.65 8.80 -27.12
N LEU A 235 -2.77 7.61 -27.71
CA LEU A 235 -2.39 7.33 -29.09
C LEU A 235 -3.25 8.07 -30.14
N ILE A 236 -4.47 8.51 -29.80
CA ILE A 236 -5.31 9.36 -30.68
C ILE A 236 -4.55 10.62 -31.11
N GLY A 237 -3.67 11.16 -30.26
CA GLY A 237 -2.84 12.34 -30.55
C GLY A 237 -1.86 12.14 -31.71
N VAL A 238 -1.50 10.89 -32.06
CA VAL A 238 -0.57 10.62 -33.16
C VAL A 238 -1.12 11.14 -34.49
N LEU A 239 -2.41 10.98 -34.74
CA LEU A 239 -3.02 11.38 -36.01
C LEU A 239 -2.93 12.90 -36.27
N PRO A 240 -3.41 13.80 -35.37
CA PRO A 240 -3.22 15.24 -35.54
C PRO A 240 -1.76 15.67 -35.46
N ALA A 241 -0.90 14.99 -34.67
CA ALA A 241 0.54 15.29 -34.63
C ALA A 241 1.22 15.04 -35.97
N LEU A 242 0.90 13.92 -36.65
CA LEU A 242 1.45 13.62 -37.98
C LEU A 242 1.04 14.67 -39.01
N VAL A 243 -0.24 15.10 -39.00
CA VAL A 243 -0.72 16.16 -39.90
C VAL A 243 -0.04 17.51 -39.59
N ALA A 244 0.12 17.85 -38.31
CA ALA A 244 0.82 19.06 -37.89
C ALA A 244 2.31 19.03 -38.30
N LEU A 245 2.98 17.89 -38.17
CA LEU A 245 4.36 17.72 -38.65
C LEU A 245 4.46 17.95 -40.16
N GLU A 246 3.48 17.47 -40.93
CA GLU A 246 3.42 17.73 -42.37
C GLU A 246 3.19 19.22 -42.68
N PHE A 247 2.31 19.89 -41.95
CA PHE A 247 2.11 21.34 -42.09
C PHE A 247 3.37 22.14 -41.76
N LEU A 248 4.10 21.76 -40.71
CA LEU A 248 5.37 22.38 -40.34
C LEU A 248 6.41 22.17 -41.44
N LEU A 249 6.56 20.94 -41.94
CA LEU A 249 7.46 20.63 -43.05
C LEU A 249 7.12 21.45 -44.30
N ARG A 250 5.83 21.55 -44.65
CA ARG A 250 5.36 22.34 -45.80
C ARG A 250 5.58 23.83 -45.60
N ALA A 251 5.37 24.35 -44.40
CA ALA A 251 5.67 25.73 -44.06
C ALA A 251 7.17 26.02 -44.26
N VAL A 252 8.06 25.12 -43.80
CA VAL A 252 9.52 25.24 -44.01
C VAL A 252 9.88 25.14 -45.49
N LEU A 253 9.35 24.15 -46.22
CA LEU A 253 9.64 23.98 -47.64
C LEU A 253 9.16 25.16 -48.49
N SER A 254 8.07 25.82 -48.09
CA SER A 254 7.55 27.00 -48.79
C SER A 254 8.48 28.22 -48.71
N LEU A 255 9.41 28.26 -47.74
CA LEU A 255 10.44 29.30 -47.63
C LEU A 255 11.44 29.26 -48.81
N PHE A 256 11.59 28.09 -49.42
CA PHE A 256 12.52 27.87 -50.53
C PHE A 256 11.85 27.98 -51.90
N SER A 257 10.55 28.29 -51.96
CA SER A 257 9.79 28.45 -53.21
C SER A 257 9.56 29.93 -53.52
N PRO A 258 9.93 30.41 -54.73
CA PRO A 258 9.69 31.81 -55.11
C PRO A 258 8.19 32.11 -55.19
N ARG A 259 7.75 33.20 -54.55
CA ARG A 259 6.36 33.67 -54.62
C ARG A 259 6.19 34.62 -55.78
N ARG A 260 5.28 34.29 -56.70
CA ARG A 260 4.86 35.19 -57.77
C ARG A 260 3.48 35.72 -57.42
N ALA A 261 3.35 37.03 -57.21
CA ALA A 261 2.09 37.67 -56.82
C ALA A 261 0.98 37.52 -57.89
N GLN A 262 1.37 37.27 -59.14
CA GLN A 262 0.49 37.10 -60.29
C GLN A 262 -0.03 35.66 -60.48
N LEU A 263 0.51 34.68 -59.75
CA LEU A 263 0.05 33.29 -59.81
C LEU A 263 -0.89 32.98 -58.65
N GLU A 264 -1.97 32.24 -58.93
CA GLU A 264 -2.90 31.78 -57.90
C GLU A 264 -2.17 30.94 -56.81
N PRO A 265 -2.20 31.36 -55.53
CA PRO A 265 -1.51 30.66 -54.45
C PRO A 265 -2.17 29.31 -54.16
N ARG A 266 -1.36 28.26 -54.00
CA ARG A 266 -1.86 26.94 -53.58
C ARG A 266 -2.13 26.94 -52.08
N MET A 267 -3.15 26.19 -51.65
CA MET A 267 -3.39 25.93 -50.24
C MET A 267 -2.20 25.16 -49.64
N LEU A 268 -1.46 25.83 -48.74
CA LEU A 268 -0.29 25.25 -48.07
C LEU A 268 -0.66 24.15 -47.07
N ALA A 269 -1.85 24.26 -46.46
CA ALA A 269 -2.38 23.33 -45.47
C ALA A 269 -3.01 22.08 -46.10
N HIS A 270 -2.35 21.51 -47.11
CA HIS A 270 -2.75 20.22 -47.68
C HIS A 270 -2.00 19.10 -46.97
N SER A 271 -2.66 17.99 -46.64
CA SER A 271 -2.03 16.87 -45.94
C SER A 271 -2.24 15.54 -46.67
N VAL A 272 -1.13 14.88 -46.99
CA VAL A 272 -1.11 13.51 -47.51
C VAL A 272 -1.71 12.56 -46.48
N ILE A 273 -1.37 12.73 -45.20
CA ILE A 273 -1.91 11.89 -44.11
C ILE A 273 -3.43 12.01 -44.03
N ALA A 274 -3.97 13.21 -44.20
CA ALA A 274 -5.42 13.41 -44.24
C ALA A 274 -6.05 12.77 -45.50
N ASP A 275 -5.39 12.84 -46.66
CA ASP A 275 -5.87 12.19 -47.89
C ASP A 275 -5.87 10.65 -47.81
N LEU A 276 -4.98 10.05 -47.02
CA LEU A 276 -4.98 8.60 -46.77
C LEU A 276 -6.26 8.12 -46.04
N LEU A 277 -6.98 9.02 -45.37
CA LEU A 277 -8.21 8.71 -44.62
C LEU A 277 -9.47 8.67 -45.51
N ARG A 278 -9.34 8.90 -46.82
CA ARG A 278 -10.44 8.73 -47.79
C ARG A 278 -10.84 7.27 -47.87
N TRP A 279 -12.15 6.99 -47.81
CA TRP A 279 -12.67 5.65 -48.07
C TRP A 279 -13.15 5.54 -49.52
N PRO A 280 -12.70 4.54 -50.30
CA PRO A 280 -11.76 3.46 -49.94
C PRO A 280 -10.32 3.97 -49.81
N PRO A 281 -9.49 3.41 -48.90
CA PRO A 281 -8.11 3.84 -48.71
C PRO A 281 -7.31 3.56 -49.99
N GLN A 282 -6.73 4.62 -50.55
CA GLN A 282 -5.93 4.56 -51.78
C GLN A 282 -4.49 5.07 -51.55
N PRO A 283 -3.76 4.60 -50.52
CA PRO A 283 -2.44 5.12 -50.18
C PRO A 283 -1.44 4.94 -51.32
N LEU A 284 -1.55 3.83 -52.06
CA LEU A 284 -0.71 3.54 -53.22
C LEU A 284 -1.02 4.46 -54.40
N LEU A 285 -2.28 4.84 -54.61
CA LEU A 285 -2.61 5.80 -55.66
C LEU A 285 -2.19 7.21 -55.27
N ALA A 286 -2.32 7.62 -53.99
CA ALA A 286 -1.83 8.91 -53.52
C ALA A 286 -0.30 9.03 -53.68
N LEU A 287 0.44 8.01 -53.23
CA LEU A 287 1.89 7.93 -53.42
C LEU A 287 2.26 7.89 -54.92
N GLN A 288 1.50 7.16 -55.73
CA GLN A 288 1.72 7.10 -57.17
C GLN A 288 1.45 8.45 -57.85
N HIS A 289 0.36 9.15 -57.51
CA HIS A 289 0.06 10.47 -58.07
C HIS A 289 1.13 11.48 -57.67
N GLU A 290 1.63 11.43 -56.44
CA GLU A 290 2.71 12.32 -55.98
C GLU A 290 4.05 11.99 -56.66
N LEU A 291 4.42 10.71 -56.77
CA LEU A 291 5.63 10.27 -57.48
C LEU A 291 5.57 10.57 -58.98
N HIS A 292 4.40 10.42 -59.60
CA HIS A 292 4.19 10.77 -60.99
C HIS A 292 4.22 12.28 -61.22
N ASN A 293 3.49 13.06 -60.43
CA ASN A 293 3.42 14.52 -60.58
C ASN A 293 4.74 15.22 -60.27
N ARG A 294 5.56 14.69 -59.36
CA ARG A 294 6.79 15.33 -58.88
C ARG A 294 8.07 14.75 -59.47
N PHE A 295 8.10 13.45 -59.78
CA PHE A 295 9.28 12.74 -60.27
C PHE A 295 9.07 12.05 -61.63
N GLY A 296 7.86 12.04 -62.19
CA GLY A 296 7.55 11.39 -63.47
C GLY A 296 7.59 9.85 -63.44
N ILE A 297 7.68 9.24 -62.25
CA ILE A 297 7.82 7.78 -62.10
C ILE A 297 6.44 7.11 -62.16
N ASP A 298 6.17 6.30 -63.18
CA ASP A 298 4.92 5.56 -63.29
C ASP A 298 5.01 4.16 -62.66
N LEU A 299 4.53 4.05 -61.41
CA LEU A 299 4.51 2.80 -60.66
C LEU A 299 3.36 1.83 -61.03
N ARG A 300 2.48 2.20 -61.99
CA ARG A 300 1.33 1.36 -62.44
C ARG A 300 1.76 -0.02 -62.94
N GLN A 301 2.99 -0.14 -63.44
CA GLN A 301 3.49 -1.34 -64.10
C GLN A 301 4.12 -2.37 -63.14
N ILE A 302 4.22 -2.06 -61.84
CA ILE A 302 4.90 -2.93 -60.88
C ILE A 302 3.89 -3.89 -60.25
N TRP A 303 3.93 -5.16 -60.69
CA TRP A 303 3.07 -6.26 -60.22
C TRP A 303 3.08 -6.46 -58.70
N ALA A 304 4.17 -6.10 -58.01
CA ALA A 304 4.32 -6.26 -56.56
C ALA A 304 3.23 -5.50 -55.75
N PHE A 305 2.82 -4.31 -56.17
CA PHE A 305 1.80 -3.53 -55.46
C PHE A 305 0.40 -4.14 -55.58
N THR A 306 0.08 -4.74 -56.72
CA THR A 306 -1.19 -5.45 -56.95
C THR A 306 -1.24 -6.75 -56.12
N TYR A 307 -0.13 -7.47 -56.03
CA TYR A 307 0.01 -8.65 -55.18
C TYR A 307 -0.14 -8.29 -53.69
N MET A 308 0.55 -7.24 -53.23
CA MET A 308 0.50 -6.79 -51.83
C MET A 308 -0.92 -6.38 -51.42
N ARG A 309 -1.67 -5.67 -52.28
CA ARG A 309 -3.09 -5.33 -52.05
C ARG A 309 -3.99 -6.57 -51.94
N ARG A 310 -3.74 -7.61 -52.75
CA ARG A 310 -4.53 -8.85 -52.75
C ARG A 310 -4.18 -9.77 -51.58
N ALA A 311 -2.91 -9.80 -51.16
CA ALA A 311 -2.42 -10.64 -50.08
C ALA A 311 -2.61 -10.02 -48.69
N PHE A 312 -2.74 -8.70 -48.57
CA PHE A 312 -2.89 -8.01 -47.29
C PHE A 312 -4.09 -8.49 -46.47
N LEU A 313 -5.28 -8.52 -47.06
CA LEU A 313 -6.50 -8.94 -46.34
C LEU A 313 -6.46 -10.41 -45.85
N PRO A 314 -6.09 -11.42 -46.67
CA PRO A 314 -6.01 -12.79 -46.18
C PRO A 314 -4.89 -12.97 -45.14
N VAL A 315 -3.73 -12.33 -45.31
CA VAL A 315 -2.65 -12.38 -44.30
C VAL A 315 -3.10 -11.74 -42.99
N LEU A 316 -3.75 -10.57 -43.04
CA LEU A 316 -4.29 -9.91 -41.85
C LEU A 316 -5.34 -10.78 -41.15
N LEU A 317 -6.24 -11.42 -41.90
CA LEU A 317 -7.22 -12.36 -41.34
C LEU A 317 -6.56 -13.56 -40.67
N VAL A 318 -5.50 -14.12 -41.27
CA VAL A 318 -4.74 -15.22 -40.66
C VAL A 318 -4.04 -14.76 -39.39
N VAL A 319 -3.38 -13.59 -39.41
CA VAL A 319 -2.70 -13.03 -38.23
C VAL A 319 -3.70 -12.75 -37.11
N LEU A 320 -4.86 -12.16 -37.41
CA LEU A 320 -5.93 -11.93 -36.43
C LEU A 320 -6.51 -13.26 -35.91
N GLY A 321 -6.68 -14.26 -36.78
CA GLY A 321 -7.15 -15.59 -36.38
C GLY A 321 -6.16 -16.32 -35.47
N VAL A 322 -4.86 -16.26 -35.76
CA VAL A 322 -3.81 -16.80 -34.90
C VAL A 322 -3.75 -16.05 -33.58
N GLY A 323 -3.79 -14.72 -33.61
CA GLY A 323 -3.85 -13.90 -32.40
C GLY A 323 -5.07 -14.23 -31.53
N TRP A 324 -6.24 -14.42 -32.15
CA TRP A 324 -7.45 -14.86 -31.47
C TRP A 324 -7.29 -16.24 -30.83
N LEU A 325 -6.76 -17.23 -31.54
CA LEU A 325 -6.48 -18.56 -30.99
C LEU A 325 -5.50 -18.53 -29.82
N LEU A 326 -4.46 -17.69 -29.89
CA LEU A 326 -3.49 -17.52 -28.80
C LEU A 326 -4.13 -16.95 -27.52
N THR A 327 -5.28 -16.26 -27.61
CA THR A 327 -6.01 -15.81 -26.40
C THR A 327 -6.57 -16.97 -25.56
N GLY A 328 -6.65 -18.18 -26.11
CA GLY A 328 -7.05 -19.38 -25.38
C GLY A 328 -5.91 -20.04 -24.61
N LEU A 329 -4.66 -19.59 -24.76
CA LEU A 329 -3.53 -20.08 -23.98
C LEU A 329 -3.43 -19.29 -22.68
N HIS A 330 -3.48 -20.00 -21.56
CA HIS A 330 -3.43 -19.43 -20.22
C HIS A 330 -2.31 -20.06 -19.41
N GLU A 331 -1.48 -19.22 -18.81
CA GLU A 331 -0.46 -19.63 -17.85
C GLU A 331 -0.99 -19.44 -16.43
N VAL A 332 -0.95 -20.50 -15.63
CA VAL A 332 -1.32 -20.50 -14.21
C VAL A 332 -0.04 -20.61 -13.37
N SER A 333 0.14 -19.68 -12.43
CA SER A 333 1.32 -19.63 -11.57
C SER A 333 1.41 -20.84 -10.62
N LEU A 334 2.61 -21.12 -10.10
CA LEU A 334 2.85 -22.20 -9.12
C LEU A 334 2.05 -22.04 -7.81
N GLN A 335 1.74 -20.80 -7.45
CA GLN A 335 0.98 -20.45 -6.24
C GLN A 335 -0.51 -20.19 -6.55
N GLY A 336 -0.94 -20.50 -7.79
CA GLY A 336 -2.29 -20.23 -8.27
C GLY A 336 -2.97 -21.48 -8.82
N ARG A 337 -4.28 -21.36 -9.00
CA ARG A 337 -5.16 -22.30 -9.71
C ARG A 337 -6.07 -21.48 -10.62
N GLY A 338 -6.37 -21.98 -11.82
CA GLY A 338 -7.19 -21.28 -12.80
C GLY A 338 -8.58 -21.90 -12.90
N ILE A 339 -9.64 -21.21 -12.50
CA ILE A 339 -11.01 -21.69 -12.77
C ILE A 339 -11.32 -21.42 -14.24
N TYR A 340 -11.41 -22.49 -15.03
CA TYR A 340 -11.77 -22.42 -16.43
C TYR A 340 -13.28 -22.34 -16.59
N GLU A 341 -13.72 -21.26 -17.20
CA GLU A 341 -15.09 -21.03 -17.58
C GLU A 341 -15.28 -21.14 -19.09
N ARG A 342 -16.38 -21.77 -19.46
CA ARG A 342 -16.83 -21.87 -20.85
C ARG A 342 -18.23 -21.28 -20.95
N PHE A 343 -18.39 -20.25 -21.78
CA PHE A 343 -19.63 -19.47 -21.89
C PHE A 343 -20.16 -18.98 -20.52
N GLY A 344 -19.26 -18.61 -19.61
CA GLY A 344 -19.62 -18.13 -18.27
C GLY A 344 -19.97 -19.21 -17.24
N LYS A 345 -19.86 -20.50 -17.59
CA LYS A 345 -20.05 -21.61 -16.64
C LYS A 345 -18.70 -22.20 -16.23
N PRO A 346 -18.41 -22.40 -14.94
CA PRO A 346 -17.21 -23.12 -14.50
C PRO A 346 -17.28 -24.59 -14.92
N VAL A 347 -16.24 -25.08 -15.61
CA VAL A 347 -16.18 -26.46 -16.11
C VAL A 347 -15.05 -27.25 -15.45
N ALA A 348 -13.90 -26.62 -15.24
CA ALA A 348 -12.71 -27.27 -14.71
C ALA A 348 -11.88 -26.28 -13.88
N VAL A 349 -11.07 -26.81 -12.96
CA VAL A 349 -10.04 -26.06 -12.25
C VAL A 349 -8.68 -26.56 -12.75
N PHE A 350 -7.90 -25.64 -13.30
CA PHE A 350 -6.55 -25.87 -13.79
C PHE A 350 -5.55 -25.69 -12.65
N GLY A 351 -4.66 -26.67 -12.47
CA GLY A 351 -3.50 -26.54 -11.61
C GLY A 351 -2.41 -25.65 -12.23
N PRO A 352 -1.27 -25.48 -11.54
CA PRO A 352 -0.14 -24.72 -12.08
C PRO A 352 0.37 -25.26 -13.42
N GLY A 353 0.71 -24.35 -14.34
CA GLY A 353 1.25 -24.68 -15.66
C GLY A 353 0.54 -24.00 -16.83
N LEU A 354 0.88 -24.42 -18.04
CA LEU A 354 0.30 -23.91 -19.27
C LEU A 354 -0.93 -24.73 -19.66
N HIS A 355 -2.06 -24.07 -19.84
CA HIS A 355 -3.32 -24.68 -20.23
C HIS A 355 -3.88 -24.04 -21.49
N ALA A 356 -4.64 -24.82 -22.26
CA ALA A 356 -5.33 -24.34 -23.45
C ALA A 356 -6.85 -24.46 -23.25
N GLY A 357 -7.55 -23.39 -23.58
CA GLY A 357 -9.00 -23.31 -23.59
C GLY A 357 -9.53 -22.70 -24.87
N LEU A 358 -10.84 -22.52 -24.93
CA LEU A 358 -11.46 -21.74 -26.00
C LEU A 358 -11.00 -20.28 -25.96
N PRO A 359 -10.74 -19.66 -27.12
CA PRO A 359 -10.33 -18.25 -27.18
C PRO A 359 -11.43 -17.33 -26.67
N TRP A 360 -11.04 -16.15 -26.19
CA TRP A 360 -11.98 -15.14 -25.72
C TRP A 360 -12.92 -14.72 -26.87
N PRO A 361 -14.25 -14.57 -26.66
CA PRO A 361 -14.98 -14.56 -25.40
C PRO A 361 -15.62 -15.90 -25.01
N LEU A 362 -15.31 -16.99 -25.72
CA LEU A 362 -15.96 -18.30 -25.53
C LEU A 362 -15.44 -19.00 -24.26
N GLY A 363 -14.19 -18.75 -23.89
CA GLY A 363 -13.56 -19.22 -22.67
C GLY A 363 -12.89 -18.08 -21.90
N ARG A 364 -12.83 -18.23 -20.57
CA ARG A 364 -12.01 -17.38 -19.69
C ARG A 364 -11.44 -18.23 -18.55
N VAL A 365 -10.28 -17.85 -18.02
CA VAL A 365 -9.69 -18.46 -16.83
C VAL A 365 -9.62 -17.40 -15.73
N LEU A 366 -10.27 -17.66 -14.60
CA LEU A 366 -10.15 -16.83 -13.40
C LEU A 366 -9.01 -17.37 -12.54
N SER A 367 -8.00 -16.54 -12.26
CA SER A 367 -6.92 -16.91 -11.35
C SER A 367 -7.40 -16.83 -9.91
N VAL A 368 -7.24 -17.93 -9.18
CA VAL A 368 -7.49 -18.04 -7.75
C VAL A 368 -6.20 -18.49 -7.08
N GLU A 369 -5.95 -18.05 -5.86
CA GLU A 369 -4.77 -18.44 -5.12
C GLU A 369 -4.82 -19.92 -4.71
N ASN A 370 -3.65 -20.53 -4.54
CA ASN A 370 -3.53 -21.91 -4.12
C ASN A 370 -2.56 -22.05 -2.94
N GLY A 371 -3.10 -22.19 -1.73
CA GLY A 371 -2.31 -22.41 -0.52
C GLY A 371 -1.60 -21.16 0.01
N VAL A 372 -1.93 -19.97 -0.49
CA VAL A 372 -1.47 -18.69 0.06
C VAL A 372 -2.16 -18.47 1.41
N VAL A 373 -1.36 -18.13 2.42
CA VAL A 373 -1.84 -17.88 3.78
C VAL A 373 -1.99 -16.39 3.98
N HIS A 374 -3.17 -15.98 4.43
CA HIS A 374 -3.52 -14.61 4.73
C HIS A 374 -3.70 -14.42 6.22
N GLU A 375 -3.40 -13.21 6.68
CA GLU A 375 -3.63 -12.79 8.05
C GLU A 375 -4.63 -11.65 8.07
N LEU A 376 -5.68 -11.79 8.88
CA LEU A 376 -6.78 -10.84 8.97
C LEU A 376 -7.01 -10.43 10.42
N ALA A 377 -6.79 -9.15 10.74
CA ALA A 377 -7.23 -8.55 11.99
C ALA A 377 -8.74 -8.25 11.94
N THR A 378 -9.41 -8.38 13.08
CA THR A 378 -10.86 -8.12 13.22
C THR A 378 -11.26 -6.65 13.26
N SER A 379 -10.30 -5.73 13.42
CA SER A 379 -10.51 -4.28 13.57
C SER A 379 -11.04 -3.59 12.32
N VAL A 380 -12.09 -2.78 12.49
CA VAL A 380 -12.70 -1.98 11.42
C VAL A 380 -11.85 -0.73 11.19
N GLY A 381 -10.69 -0.89 10.56
CA GLY A 381 -9.91 0.20 10.00
C GLY A 381 -10.32 0.42 8.54
N GLU A 382 -10.74 1.64 8.22
CA GLU A 382 -11.02 2.08 6.85
C GLU A 382 -9.72 2.02 6.03
N ALA A 383 -9.75 1.22 4.97
CA ALA A 383 -8.65 0.88 4.05
C ALA A 383 -7.49 0.04 4.65
N PRO A 384 -7.01 -0.98 3.92
CA PRO A 384 -5.71 -1.59 4.22
C PRO A 384 -4.65 -0.50 4.06
N THR A 385 -4.21 0.10 5.17
CA THR A 385 -3.03 0.94 5.17
C THR A 385 -1.87 0.05 4.76
N VAL A 386 -1.27 0.35 3.59
CA VAL A 386 -0.03 -0.27 3.16
C VAL A 386 0.99 -0.01 4.27
N VAL A 387 1.28 -1.03 5.07
CA VAL A 387 2.32 -0.95 6.10
C VAL A 387 3.62 -0.90 5.31
N GLU A 388 4.18 0.30 5.11
CA GLU A 388 5.55 0.40 4.65
C GLU A 388 6.43 -0.38 5.63
N PRO A 389 7.29 -1.29 5.15
CA PRO A 389 8.17 -2.04 6.02
C PRO A 389 9.03 -1.03 6.78
N ALA A 390 8.83 -0.96 8.10
CA ALA A 390 9.57 -0.06 8.96
C ALA A 390 11.08 -0.34 8.83
N SER A 391 11.88 0.73 8.81
CA SER A 391 13.34 0.60 8.84
C SER A 391 13.77 -0.25 10.05
N ALA A 392 14.68 -1.20 9.83
CA ALA A 392 15.17 -2.09 10.89
C ALA A 392 15.85 -1.33 12.04
N GLU A 393 16.39 -0.14 11.77
CA GLU A 393 17.06 0.74 12.74
C GLU A 393 16.14 1.87 13.25
N GLY A 394 14.85 1.85 12.91
CA GLY A 394 13.86 2.84 13.33
C GLY A 394 13.26 2.53 14.71
N PRO A 395 12.49 3.47 15.29
CA PRO A 395 11.66 3.16 16.44
C PRO A 395 10.67 2.04 16.08
N PRO A 396 10.34 1.14 17.03
CA PRO A 396 9.40 0.07 16.77
C PRO A 396 8.06 0.64 16.29
N PRO A 397 7.41 0.00 15.32
CA PRO A 397 6.17 0.51 14.77
C PRO A 397 5.09 0.55 15.86
N LEU A 398 4.22 1.56 15.81
CA LEU A 398 3.18 1.76 16.84
C LEU A 398 2.24 0.55 16.99
N VAL A 399 2.05 -0.24 15.92
CA VAL A 399 1.28 -1.49 15.94
C VAL A 399 1.90 -2.59 16.82
N ALA A 400 3.19 -2.49 17.16
CA ALA A 400 3.87 -3.43 18.04
C ALA A 400 3.78 -3.04 19.53
N ASN A 401 3.26 -1.85 19.85
CA ASN A 401 2.97 -1.50 21.25
C ASN A 401 1.87 -2.44 21.78
N ARG A 402 2.05 -2.97 23.00
CA ARG A 402 1.10 -3.87 23.67
C ARG A 402 0.75 -3.40 25.08
N LEU A 403 1.06 -2.15 25.41
CA LEU A 403 0.83 -1.59 26.74
C LEU A 403 -0.64 -1.21 26.91
N TRP A 404 -1.24 -1.57 28.05
CA TRP A 404 -2.67 -1.38 28.30
C TRP A 404 -3.10 0.09 28.39
N ASP A 405 -2.17 1.01 28.60
CA ASP A 405 -2.42 2.46 28.69
C ASP A 405 -2.49 3.16 27.32
N ALA A 406 -2.20 2.43 26.24
CA ALA A 406 -2.30 2.92 24.87
C ALA A 406 -3.50 2.28 24.15
N SER A 407 -4.08 3.01 23.20
CA SER A 407 -5.06 2.46 22.26
C SER A 407 -4.34 1.81 21.08
N HIS A 408 -4.65 0.56 20.75
CA HIS A 408 -4.05 -0.11 19.61
C HIS A 408 -4.95 0.03 18.37
N VAL A 409 -4.33 0.13 17.17
CA VAL A 409 -5.04 0.31 15.89
C VAL A 409 -5.93 -0.89 15.57
N ASN A 410 -5.56 -2.07 16.08
CA ASN A 410 -6.31 -3.31 15.87
C ASN A 410 -7.28 -3.65 17.01
N ASP A 411 -7.45 -2.76 18.00
CA ASP A 411 -8.36 -3.03 19.10
C ASP A 411 -9.81 -2.96 18.65
N LYS A 412 -10.57 -3.99 19.00
CA LYS A 412 -12.02 -3.99 18.93
C LYS A 412 -12.61 -4.01 20.33
N SER A 413 -13.37 -2.98 20.67
CA SER A 413 -14.12 -2.93 21.93
C SER A 413 -15.32 -3.89 21.86
N GLN A 414 -15.43 -4.76 22.86
CA GLN A 414 -16.55 -5.68 23.05
C GLN A 414 -17.14 -5.50 24.44
N VAL A 415 -18.43 -5.83 24.56
CA VAL A 415 -19.14 -5.83 25.83
C VAL A 415 -19.09 -7.23 26.42
N ILE A 416 -18.72 -7.32 27.69
CA ILE A 416 -18.67 -8.55 28.46
C ILE A 416 -19.63 -8.49 29.64
N ALA A 417 -20.09 -9.65 30.09
CA ALA A 417 -20.89 -9.76 31.30
C ALA A 417 -20.00 -9.49 32.52
N SER A 418 -20.54 -8.78 33.50
CA SER A 418 -19.92 -8.60 34.80
C SER A 418 -20.95 -8.89 35.87
N GLY A 419 -20.53 -9.56 36.95
CA GLY A 419 -21.40 -9.93 38.04
C GLY A 419 -20.65 -9.87 39.36
N SER A 420 -21.23 -9.21 40.35
CA SER A 420 -20.78 -9.29 41.74
C SER A 420 -21.97 -9.64 42.61
N ALA A 421 -21.93 -10.84 43.20
CA ALA A 421 -22.97 -11.45 44.05
C ALA A 421 -24.41 -11.27 43.54
N ASP A 422 -25.06 -10.15 43.86
CA ASP A 422 -26.48 -9.85 43.57
C ASP A 422 -26.72 -8.83 42.44
N LYS A 423 -25.67 -8.31 41.77
CA LYS A 423 -25.81 -7.31 40.70
C LYS A 423 -25.14 -7.76 39.41
N GLN A 424 -25.93 -7.82 38.34
CA GLN A 424 -25.46 -7.96 36.97
C GLN A 424 -25.14 -6.58 36.38
N SER A 425 -23.99 -6.47 35.74
CA SER A 425 -23.53 -5.27 35.04
C SER A 425 -22.79 -5.67 33.76
N PHE A 426 -22.39 -4.66 32.98
CA PHE A 426 -21.61 -4.87 31.77
C PHE A 426 -20.29 -4.11 31.89
N GLN A 427 -19.24 -4.71 31.35
CA GLN A 427 -17.93 -4.07 31.21
C GLN A 427 -17.54 -4.03 29.74
N ILE A 428 -16.64 -3.12 29.41
CA ILE A 428 -16.09 -2.99 28.05
C ILE A 428 -14.63 -3.42 28.10
N VAL A 429 -14.25 -4.24 27.13
CA VAL A 429 -12.89 -4.78 26.98
C VAL A 429 -12.47 -4.60 25.54
N ASN A 430 -11.23 -4.17 25.33
CA ASN A 430 -10.59 -4.15 24.03
C ASN A 430 -9.90 -5.49 23.79
N MET A 431 -10.07 -6.04 22.60
CA MET A 431 -9.38 -7.24 22.17
C MET A 431 -8.76 -7.08 20.79
N ASP A 432 -7.63 -7.76 20.62
CA ASP A 432 -6.98 -7.93 19.33
C ASP A 432 -7.00 -9.43 18.97
N VAL A 433 -7.85 -9.76 18.00
CA VAL A 433 -8.02 -11.13 17.48
C VAL A 433 -7.66 -11.15 16.01
N ARG A 434 -6.74 -12.05 15.65
CA ARG A 434 -6.25 -12.26 14.30
C ARG A 434 -6.60 -13.65 13.81
N PHE A 435 -7.07 -13.72 12.58
CA PHE A 435 -7.44 -14.95 11.88
C PHE A 435 -6.42 -15.21 10.78
N VAL A 436 -5.77 -16.36 10.87
CA VAL A 436 -4.90 -16.88 9.81
C VAL A 436 -5.74 -17.82 8.98
N TYR A 437 -5.91 -17.51 7.69
CA TYR A 437 -6.80 -18.25 6.81
C TYR A 437 -6.17 -18.50 5.45
N ARG A 438 -6.73 -19.44 4.70
CA ARG A 438 -6.43 -19.65 3.29
C ARG A 438 -7.69 -20.08 2.54
N ILE A 439 -7.67 -19.99 1.22
CA ILE A 439 -8.65 -20.71 0.39
C ILE A 439 -8.30 -22.20 0.44
N GLY A 440 -9.30 -23.06 0.66
CA GLY A 440 -9.12 -24.49 0.82
C GLY A 440 -8.40 -25.13 -0.38
N LEU A 441 -7.66 -26.22 -0.13
CA LEU A 441 -6.81 -26.85 -1.15
C LEU A 441 -7.59 -27.61 -2.24
N SER A 442 -8.89 -27.85 -2.04
CA SER A 442 -9.73 -28.57 -3.00
C SER A 442 -10.26 -27.68 -4.12
N ASP A 443 -10.54 -28.27 -5.28
CA ASP A 443 -11.13 -27.56 -6.42
C ASP A 443 -12.52 -26.99 -6.08
N GLN A 444 -13.29 -27.70 -5.26
CA GLN A 444 -14.59 -27.22 -4.77
C GLN A 444 -14.44 -25.96 -3.92
N ALA A 445 -13.44 -25.91 -3.03
CA ALA A 445 -13.19 -24.73 -2.21
C ALA A 445 -12.82 -23.51 -3.06
N ALA A 446 -12.07 -23.69 -4.16
CA ALA A 446 -11.77 -22.60 -5.09
C ALA A 446 -13.02 -22.03 -5.77
N LEU A 447 -13.90 -22.92 -6.24
CA LEU A 447 -15.17 -22.56 -6.85
C LEU A 447 -16.06 -21.82 -5.85
N ALA A 448 -16.23 -22.40 -4.66
CA ALA A 448 -16.97 -21.81 -3.55
C ALA A 448 -16.47 -20.40 -3.20
N ALA A 449 -15.16 -20.23 -3.02
CA ALA A 449 -14.53 -18.95 -2.71
C ALA A 449 -14.76 -17.88 -3.80
N THR A 450 -14.82 -18.29 -5.06
CA THR A 450 -14.95 -17.36 -6.19
C THR A 450 -16.41 -17.00 -6.50
N TYR A 451 -17.35 -17.94 -6.33
CA TYR A 451 -18.74 -17.76 -6.75
C TYR A 451 -19.71 -17.50 -5.60
N ASN A 452 -19.41 -17.97 -4.38
CA ASN A 452 -20.29 -17.78 -3.22
C ASN A 452 -19.92 -16.54 -2.40
N SER A 453 -18.72 -15.99 -2.59
CA SER A 453 -18.20 -14.84 -1.85
C SER A 453 -17.69 -13.75 -2.79
N ALA A 454 -18.17 -12.52 -2.63
CA ALA A 454 -17.63 -11.36 -3.36
C ALA A 454 -16.35 -10.81 -2.72
N ASP A 455 -16.26 -10.86 -1.38
CA ASP A 455 -15.14 -10.39 -0.58
C ASP A 455 -14.96 -11.32 0.63
N ILE A 456 -13.94 -12.18 0.55
CA ILE A 456 -13.61 -13.17 1.59
C ILE A 456 -13.18 -12.49 2.91
N PRO A 457 -12.22 -11.54 2.92
CA PRO A 457 -11.88 -10.79 4.14
C PRO A 457 -13.09 -10.19 4.85
N MET A 458 -14.01 -9.56 4.12
CA MET A 458 -15.23 -8.95 4.67
C MET A 458 -16.19 -10.00 5.25
N LEU A 459 -16.32 -11.15 4.58
CA LEU A 459 -17.10 -12.28 5.07
C LEU A 459 -16.55 -12.85 6.38
N ILE A 460 -15.24 -13.12 6.45
CA ILE A 460 -14.60 -13.63 7.67
C ILE A 460 -14.76 -12.61 8.79
N ARG A 461 -14.50 -11.33 8.52
CA ARG A 461 -14.61 -10.25 9.51
C ARG A 461 -16.01 -10.12 10.10
N SER A 462 -17.04 -10.12 9.26
CA SER A 462 -18.44 -10.01 9.70
C SER A 462 -18.89 -11.24 10.49
N THR A 463 -18.51 -12.43 10.04
CA THR A 463 -18.79 -13.70 10.72
C THR A 463 -18.09 -13.78 12.08
N ALA A 464 -16.79 -13.49 12.12
CA ALA A 464 -16.00 -13.42 13.36
C ALA A 464 -16.58 -12.38 14.31
N SER A 465 -16.96 -11.20 13.83
CA SER A 465 -17.55 -10.15 14.67
C SER A 465 -18.83 -10.60 15.35
N ARG A 466 -19.72 -11.29 14.62
CA ARG A 466 -20.97 -11.84 15.19
C ARG A 466 -20.66 -12.87 16.28
N ILE A 467 -19.74 -13.79 16.00
CA ILE A 467 -19.35 -14.86 16.94
C ILE A 467 -18.69 -14.28 18.18
N LEU A 468 -17.74 -13.35 18.02
CA LEU A 468 -17.06 -12.67 19.12
C LEU A 468 -18.06 -11.94 20.02
N VAL A 469 -19.00 -11.17 19.45
CA VAL A 469 -20.03 -10.48 20.25
C VAL A 469 -20.86 -11.48 21.06
N HIS A 470 -21.29 -12.57 20.43
CA HIS A 470 -22.13 -13.58 21.09
C HIS A 470 -21.36 -14.33 22.20
N ASP A 471 -20.14 -14.78 21.91
CA ASP A 471 -19.32 -15.55 22.86
C ASP A 471 -18.94 -14.70 24.08
N PHE A 472 -18.47 -13.46 23.86
CA PHE A 472 -18.03 -12.56 24.93
C PHE A 472 -19.19 -12.04 25.80
N ALA A 473 -20.40 -11.93 25.26
CA ALA A 473 -21.57 -11.55 26.05
C ALA A 473 -21.88 -12.54 27.19
N SER A 474 -21.39 -13.78 27.10
CA SER A 474 -21.58 -14.83 28.11
C SER A 474 -20.41 -14.98 29.10
N ARG A 475 -19.31 -14.24 28.91
CA ARG A 475 -18.07 -14.39 29.69
C ARG A 475 -17.81 -13.20 30.61
N THR A 476 -17.03 -13.44 31.67
CA THR A 476 -16.55 -12.41 32.60
C THR A 476 -15.09 -12.06 32.34
N LEU A 477 -14.65 -10.89 32.82
CA LEU A 477 -13.27 -10.43 32.64
C LEU A 477 -12.24 -11.40 33.23
N ASP A 478 -12.48 -11.88 34.45
CA ASP A 478 -11.56 -12.80 35.14
C ASP A 478 -11.43 -14.13 34.40
N GLY A 479 -12.50 -14.63 33.78
CA GLY A 479 -12.45 -15.81 32.91
C GLY A 479 -11.61 -15.55 31.66
N LEU A 480 -11.78 -14.39 31.01
CA LEU A 480 -11.05 -14.03 29.80
C LEU A 480 -9.55 -13.78 30.03
N LEU A 481 -9.17 -13.31 31.21
CA LEU A 481 -7.77 -13.07 31.61
C LEU A 481 -7.11 -14.28 32.28
N GLY A 482 -7.91 -15.27 32.70
CA GLY A 482 -7.49 -16.46 33.45
C GLY A 482 -7.23 -17.69 32.57
N GLU A 483 -7.53 -18.88 33.11
CA GLU A 483 -7.23 -20.18 32.47
C GLU A 483 -7.98 -20.41 31.16
N ASP A 484 -9.21 -19.88 31.01
CA ASP A 484 -10.06 -20.07 29.83
C ASP A 484 -9.51 -19.39 28.56
N ARG A 485 -8.51 -18.51 28.69
CA ARG A 485 -7.86 -17.85 27.55
C ARG A 485 -7.25 -18.85 26.57
N THR A 486 -6.78 -20.00 27.06
CA THR A 486 -6.10 -21.02 26.23
C THR A 486 -7.04 -21.72 25.26
N GLY A 487 -8.31 -21.95 25.64
CA GLY A 487 -9.33 -22.57 24.79
C GLY A 487 -10.11 -21.57 23.92
N LEU A 488 -10.19 -20.31 24.37
CA LEU A 488 -10.99 -19.26 23.72
C LEU A 488 -10.68 -19.11 22.22
N ALA A 489 -9.40 -19.07 21.86
CA ALA A 489 -8.97 -18.92 20.47
C ALA A 489 -9.45 -20.10 19.60
N GLU A 490 -9.38 -21.32 20.13
CA GLU A 490 -9.78 -22.53 19.41
C GLU A 490 -11.31 -22.59 19.26
N ASP A 491 -12.06 -22.23 20.31
CA ASP A 491 -13.52 -22.21 20.28
C ASP A 491 -14.05 -21.17 19.29
N ILE A 492 -13.48 -19.96 19.27
CA ILE A 492 -13.81 -18.92 18.29
C ILE A 492 -13.47 -19.41 16.88
N GLY A 493 -12.28 -19.98 16.68
CA GLY A 493 -11.84 -20.50 15.39
C GLY A 493 -12.78 -21.59 14.86
N ARG A 494 -13.16 -22.55 15.70
CA ARG A 494 -14.12 -23.61 15.36
C ARG A 494 -15.51 -23.05 15.03
N ALA A 495 -15.99 -22.08 15.79
CA ALA A 495 -17.28 -21.45 15.53
C ALA A 495 -17.28 -20.66 14.19
N VAL A 496 -16.20 -19.92 13.91
CA VAL A 496 -16.05 -19.16 12.65
C VAL A 496 -15.98 -20.12 11.46
N GLN A 497 -15.17 -21.18 11.57
CA GLN A 497 -15.06 -22.21 10.54
C GLN A 497 -16.42 -22.86 10.26
N ALA A 498 -17.17 -23.24 11.31
CA ALA A 498 -18.49 -23.87 11.15
C ALA A 498 -19.51 -22.96 10.44
N ASP A 499 -19.48 -21.65 10.68
CA ASP A 499 -20.35 -20.70 9.98
C ASP A 499 -19.88 -20.45 8.54
N LEU A 500 -18.57 -20.40 8.28
CA LEU A 500 -18.00 -20.31 6.93
C LEU A 500 -18.29 -21.55 6.08
N GLU A 501 -18.39 -22.72 6.69
CA GLU A 501 -18.79 -23.98 6.04
C GLU A 501 -20.27 -24.00 5.69
N LYS A 502 -21.15 -23.52 6.58
CA LYS A 502 -22.59 -23.38 6.27
C LYS A 502 -22.86 -22.46 5.09
N LEU A 503 -22.00 -21.46 4.89
CA LEU A 503 -22.06 -20.54 3.77
C LEU A 503 -21.37 -21.06 2.50
N ASP A 504 -20.80 -22.26 2.54
CA ASP A 504 -19.99 -22.84 1.46
C ASP A 504 -18.98 -21.82 0.93
N SER A 505 -18.23 -21.18 1.83
CA SER A 505 -17.30 -20.10 1.48
C SER A 505 -16.01 -20.60 0.81
N GLY A 506 -15.67 -21.89 0.95
CA GLY A 506 -14.40 -22.44 0.47
C GLY A 506 -13.17 -21.96 1.25
N VAL A 507 -13.36 -21.30 2.38
CA VAL A 507 -12.28 -20.77 3.23
C VAL A 507 -11.97 -21.75 4.37
N GLU A 508 -10.68 -21.87 4.69
CA GLU A 508 -10.16 -22.65 5.81
C GLU A 508 -9.45 -21.73 6.80
N ILE A 509 -9.92 -21.71 8.05
CA ILE A 509 -9.24 -21.05 9.17
C ILE A 509 -8.14 -21.97 9.68
N LEU A 510 -6.89 -21.55 9.53
CA LEU A 510 -5.71 -22.28 9.96
C LEU A 510 -5.41 -22.07 11.44
N ALA A 511 -5.54 -20.83 11.90
CA ALA A 511 -5.33 -20.47 13.29
C ALA A 511 -6.14 -19.23 13.64
N THR A 512 -6.58 -19.17 14.89
CA THR A 512 -7.10 -17.95 15.51
C THR A 512 -6.15 -17.58 16.63
N VAL A 513 -5.70 -16.32 16.67
CA VAL A 513 -4.74 -15.83 17.65
C VAL A 513 -5.38 -14.68 18.41
N VAL A 514 -5.47 -14.84 19.73
CA VAL A 514 -5.91 -13.77 20.63
C VAL A 514 -4.66 -13.11 21.21
N GLU A 515 -4.23 -12.03 20.57
CA GLU A 515 -2.98 -11.36 20.91
C GLU A 515 -3.09 -10.62 22.24
N ALA A 516 -4.18 -9.87 22.43
CA ALA A 516 -4.41 -9.09 23.65
C ALA A 516 -5.90 -9.04 24.02
N ILE A 517 -6.16 -9.04 25.33
CA ILE A 517 -7.43 -8.72 25.94
C ILE A 517 -7.10 -7.78 27.10
N HIS A 518 -7.63 -6.55 27.07
CA HIS A 518 -7.39 -5.59 28.15
C HIS A 518 -8.56 -4.60 28.30
N PRO A 519 -8.73 -4.01 29.50
CA PRO A 519 -9.63 -2.87 29.67
C PRO A 519 -9.24 -1.72 28.73
N PRO A 520 -10.18 -0.84 28.34
CA PRO A 520 -9.86 0.34 27.56
C PRO A 520 -8.80 1.19 28.27
N ALA A 521 -7.93 1.85 27.50
CA ALA A 521 -6.78 2.61 28.01
C ALA A 521 -7.13 3.59 29.14
N GLY A 522 -8.28 4.28 29.05
CA GLY A 522 -8.76 5.20 30.09
C GLY A 522 -9.09 4.55 31.44
N ALA A 523 -9.31 3.23 31.48
CA ALA A 523 -9.63 2.46 32.68
C ALA A 523 -8.44 1.62 33.21
N ALA A 524 -7.36 1.45 32.44
CA ALA A 524 -6.25 0.55 32.79
C ALA A 524 -5.66 0.84 34.19
N ASN A 525 -5.41 2.11 34.51
CA ASN A 525 -4.86 2.50 35.81
C ASN A 525 -5.80 2.18 36.99
N ALA A 526 -7.12 2.30 36.79
CA ALA A 526 -8.09 1.95 37.81
C ALA A 526 -8.08 0.44 38.09
N TYR A 527 -8.00 -0.39 37.03
CA TYR A 527 -7.86 -1.84 37.15
C TYR A 527 -6.56 -2.25 37.83
N HIS A 528 -5.42 -1.67 37.45
CA HIS A 528 -4.14 -1.89 38.13
C HIS A 528 -4.24 -1.54 39.62
N GLY A 529 -4.95 -0.47 39.98
CA GLY A 529 -5.21 -0.09 41.36
C GLY A 529 -6.00 -1.14 42.14
N VAL A 530 -7.07 -1.70 41.56
CA VAL A 530 -7.86 -2.77 42.19
C VAL A 530 -7.02 -4.03 42.39
N GLN A 531 -6.27 -4.47 41.37
CA GLN A 531 -5.38 -5.62 41.47
C GLN A 531 -4.30 -5.42 42.54
N ALA A 532 -3.66 -4.25 42.57
CA ALA A 532 -2.66 -3.92 43.57
C ALA A 532 -3.25 -3.93 44.99
N ALA A 533 -4.48 -3.41 45.18
CA ALA A 533 -5.17 -3.45 46.45
C ALA A 533 -5.50 -4.89 46.90
N GLN A 534 -5.97 -5.74 45.98
CA GLN A 534 -6.27 -7.14 46.28
C GLN A 534 -5.02 -7.95 46.64
N ILE A 535 -3.93 -7.78 45.88
CA ILE A 535 -2.62 -8.38 46.19
C ILE A 535 -2.13 -7.88 47.55
N GLY A 536 -2.24 -6.58 47.81
CA GLY A 536 -1.87 -5.97 49.08
C GLY A 536 -2.66 -6.56 50.26
N ALA A 537 -3.98 -6.70 50.12
CA ALA A 537 -4.83 -7.31 51.13
C ALA A 537 -4.46 -8.78 51.39
N GLN A 538 -4.23 -9.57 50.33
CA GLN A 538 -3.82 -10.97 50.47
C GLN A 538 -2.43 -11.10 51.11
N ALA A 539 -1.49 -10.21 50.76
CA ALA A 539 -0.17 -10.16 51.38
C ALA A 539 -0.26 -9.84 52.88
N LEU A 540 -1.10 -8.88 53.28
CA LEU A 540 -1.34 -8.56 54.69
C LEU A 540 -1.93 -9.76 55.44
N ILE A 541 -2.95 -10.42 54.89
CA ILE A 541 -3.55 -11.63 55.49
C ILE A 541 -2.51 -12.74 55.66
N SER A 542 -1.70 -13.01 54.63
CA SER A 542 -0.65 -14.02 54.69
C SER A 542 0.42 -13.67 55.72
N ARG A 543 0.79 -12.39 55.85
CA ARG A 543 1.74 -11.91 56.85
C ARG A 543 1.21 -12.11 58.27
N GLU A 544 -0.03 -11.70 58.54
CA GLU A 544 -0.63 -11.87 59.88
C GLU A 544 -0.85 -13.34 60.23
N ARG A 545 -1.18 -14.20 59.25
CA ARG A 545 -1.21 -15.66 59.44
C ARG A 545 0.16 -16.23 59.79
N GLY A 546 1.22 -15.72 59.15
CA GLY A 546 2.61 -16.05 59.48
C GLY A 546 2.96 -15.68 60.93
N ALA A 547 2.68 -14.44 61.32
CA ALA A 547 2.93 -13.94 62.68
C ALA A 547 2.15 -14.74 63.74
N ALA A 548 0.87 -15.05 63.49
CA ALA A 548 0.06 -15.88 64.39
C ALA A 548 0.62 -17.31 64.53
N SER A 549 1.10 -17.90 63.43
CA SER A 549 1.72 -19.23 63.44
C SER A 549 3.05 -19.21 64.20
N GLU A 550 3.88 -18.18 64.01
CA GLU A 550 5.13 -17.99 64.74
C GLU A 550 4.87 -17.88 66.25
N GLN A 551 3.94 -17.01 66.66
CA GLN A 551 3.60 -16.82 68.06
C GLN A 551 3.06 -18.11 68.70
N THR A 552 2.24 -18.87 67.98
CA THR A 552 1.71 -20.16 68.43
C THR A 552 2.85 -21.17 68.63
N ASN A 553 3.77 -21.26 67.67
CA ASN A 553 4.92 -22.15 67.76
C ASN A 553 5.88 -21.76 68.90
N GLN A 554 6.11 -20.46 69.11
CA GLN A 554 6.90 -19.98 70.24
C GLN A 554 6.25 -20.33 71.58
N ALA A 555 4.92 -20.17 71.72
CA ALA A 555 4.20 -20.56 72.92
C ALA A 555 4.26 -22.08 73.17
N GLN A 556 4.14 -22.90 72.12
CA GLN A 556 4.30 -24.35 72.20
C GLN A 556 5.72 -24.76 72.62
N LEU A 557 6.75 -24.11 72.06
CA LEU A 557 8.14 -24.33 72.43
C LEU A 557 8.37 -24.03 73.91
N GLN A 558 7.91 -22.87 74.40
CA GLN A 558 8.02 -22.49 75.81
C GLN A 558 7.30 -23.47 76.74
N ALA A 559 6.10 -23.93 76.34
CA ALA A 559 5.36 -24.94 77.10
C ALA A 559 6.08 -26.31 77.14
N SER A 560 6.75 -26.71 76.03
CA SER A 560 7.58 -27.91 76.01
C SER A 560 8.77 -27.74 76.96
N ILE A 561 9.55 -26.67 76.81
CA ILE A 561 10.73 -26.40 77.65
C ILE A 561 10.34 -26.42 79.14
N ALA A 562 9.25 -25.75 79.52
CA ALA A 562 8.79 -25.73 80.91
C ALA A 562 8.40 -27.13 81.42
N ARG A 563 7.72 -27.94 80.60
CA ARG A 563 7.35 -29.31 80.95
C ARG A 563 8.57 -30.21 81.05
N ASP A 564 9.48 -30.13 80.08
CA ASP A 564 10.68 -30.95 80.00
C ASP A 564 11.62 -30.63 81.18
N GLN A 565 11.77 -29.34 81.53
CA GLN A 565 12.51 -28.91 82.72
C GLN A 565 11.89 -29.45 84.01
N ALA A 566 10.56 -29.36 84.16
CA ALA A 566 9.86 -29.87 85.33
C ALA A 566 9.98 -31.40 85.46
N GLN A 567 9.89 -32.13 84.35
CA GLN A 567 10.11 -33.58 84.31
C GLN A 567 11.55 -33.95 84.66
N ALA A 568 12.53 -33.24 84.10
CA ALA A 568 13.94 -33.44 84.41
C ALA A 568 14.22 -33.24 85.90
N SER A 569 13.76 -32.12 86.49
CA SER A 569 13.91 -31.86 87.93
C SER A 569 13.17 -32.88 88.79
N ALA A 570 11.96 -33.31 88.41
CA ALA A 570 11.24 -34.35 89.14
C ALA A 570 12.00 -35.69 89.13
N HIS A 571 12.53 -36.09 87.98
CA HIS A 571 13.35 -37.30 87.86
C HIS A 571 14.67 -37.19 88.65
N GLU A 572 15.33 -36.03 88.62
CA GLU A 572 16.55 -35.78 89.40
C GLU A 572 16.31 -35.87 90.91
N VAL A 573 15.23 -35.25 91.41
CA VAL A 573 14.84 -35.31 92.82
C VAL A 573 14.48 -36.74 93.22
N GLN A 574 13.69 -37.45 92.40
CA GLN A 574 13.31 -38.83 92.68
C GLN A 574 14.53 -39.76 92.69
N ALA A 575 15.43 -39.64 91.71
CA ALA A 575 16.65 -40.44 91.64
C ALA A 575 17.57 -40.14 92.83
N THR A 576 17.71 -38.87 93.23
CA THR A 576 18.50 -38.48 94.41
C THR A 576 17.90 -39.05 95.69
N ALA A 577 16.57 -39.00 95.85
CA ALA A 577 15.88 -39.57 96.99
C ALA A 577 16.03 -41.10 97.05
N GLN A 578 15.91 -41.80 95.92
CA GLN A 578 16.14 -43.24 95.83
C GLN A 578 17.59 -43.61 96.16
N ALA A 579 18.57 -42.85 95.66
CA ALA A 579 19.97 -43.05 95.99
C ALA A 579 20.24 -42.84 97.49
N ALA A 580 19.64 -41.81 98.10
CA ALA A 580 19.73 -41.53 99.53
C ALA A 580 19.08 -42.64 100.37
N ASP A 581 17.91 -43.14 99.99
CA ASP A 581 17.22 -44.24 100.67
C ASP A 581 18.01 -45.55 100.60
N LEU A 582 18.53 -45.91 99.43
CA LEU A 582 19.40 -47.07 99.24
C LEU A 582 20.67 -46.95 100.08
N ARG A 583 21.29 -45.77 100.08
CA ARG A 583 22.48 -45.49 100.88
C ARG A 583 22.18 -45.60 102.37
N PHE A 584 21.13 -44.96 102.87
CA PHE A 584 20.72 -45.02 104.26
C PHE A 584 20.40 -46.46 104.69
N SER A 585 19.68 -47.21 103.86
CA SER A 585 19.38 -48.63 104.11
C SER A 585 20.65 -49.49 104.18
N ALA A 586 21.64 -49.23 103.32
CA ALA A 586 22.92 -49.92 103.36
C ALA A 586 23.73 -49.55 104.63
N GLU A 587 23.78 -48.27 104.98
CA GLU A 587 24.43 -47.76 106.20
C GLU A 587 23.75 -48.31 107.46
N GLN A 588 22.42 -48.38 107.51
CA GLN A 588 21.67 -48.97 108.62
C GLN A 588 22.00 -50.46 108.80
N LYS A 589 22.05 -51.23 107.70
CA LYS A 589 22.46 -52.64 107.73
C LYS A 589 23.91 -52.80 108.21
N ALA A 590 24.82 -51.96 107.72
CA ALA A 590 26.22 -51.97 108.16
C ALA A 590 26.34 -51.66 109.66
N TYR A 591 25.62 -50.63 110.14
CA TYR A 591 25.56 -50.28 111.56
C TYR A 591 24.98 -51.40 112.42
N ALA A 592 23.91 -52.06 111.98
CA ALA A 592 23.32 -53.18 112.71
C ALA A 592 24.31 -54.36 112.86
N SER A 593 25.22 -54.56 111.90
CA SER A 593 26.22 -55.63 111.95
C SER A 593 27.48 -55.29 112.77
N ALA A 594 27.95 -54.04 112.72
CA ALA A 594 29.26 -53.63 113.27
C ALA A 594 29.19 -52.59 114.41
N GLY A 595 28.01 -52.01 114.67
CA GLY A 595 27.77 -51.03 115.74
C GLY A 595 28.76 -49.87 115.74
N GLN A 596 29.47 -49.69 116.85
CA GLN A 596 30.33 -48.52 117.08
C GLN A 596 31.60 -48.50 116.23
N ALA A 597 32.03 -49.66 115.71
CA ALA A 597 33.15 -49.73 114.77
C ALA A 597 32.82 -49.01 113.44
N PHE A 598 31.59 -49.18 112.94
CA PHE A 598 31.14 -48.50 111.71
C PHE A 598 31.09 -46.97 111.87
N VAL A 599 30.61 -46.47 113.02
CA VAL A 599 30.55 -45.02 113.29
C VAL A 599 31.95 -44.42 113.37
N LEU A 600 32.90 -45.12 114.00
CA LEU A 600 34.29 -44.69 114.06
C LEU A 600 34.94 -44.69 112.67
N GLU A 601 34.73 -45.74 111.87
CA GLU A 601 35.23 -45.81 110.50
C GLU A 601 34.65 -44.70 109.63
N GLN A 602 33.34 -44.46 109.71
CA GLN A 602 32.70 -43.38 108.94
C GLN A 602 33.20 -42.00 109.39
N TYR A 603 33.38 -41.78 110.69
CA TYR A 603 33.98 -40.54 111.20
C TYR A 603 35.40 -40.37 110.68
N LEU A 604 36.25 -41.40 110.76
CA LEU A 604 37.62 -41.33 110.27
C LEU A 604 37.68 -41.19 108.75
N SER A 605 36.76 -41.80 108.02
CA SER A 605 36.63 -41.68 106.56
C SER A 605 36.23 -40.26 106.15
N GLN A 606 35.20 -39.68 106.79
CA GLN A 606 34.79 -38.29 106.55
C GLN A 606 35.87 -37.29 106.99
N LEU A 607 36.51 -37.54 108.13
CA LEU A 607 37.65 -36.76 108.60
C LEU A 607 38.80 -36.86 107.60
N SER A 608 39.12 -38.05 107.10
CA SER A 608 40.15 -38.27 106.08
C SER A 608 39.81 -37.54 104.78
N GLN A 609 38.57 -37.62 104.32
CA GLN A 609 38.12 -36.97 103.09
C GLN A 609 38.12 -35.43 103.23
N GLY A 610 37.69 -34.90 104.37
CA GLY A 610 37.73 -33.47 104.68
C GLY A 610 39.14 -32.94 104.91
N LEU A 611 40.01 -33.74 105.52
CA LEU A 611 41.41 -33.39 105.78
C LEU A 611 42.35 -33.72 104.61
N ARG A 612 41.85 -34.34 103.53
CA ARG A 612 42.66 -34.80 102.37
C ARG A 612 43.56 -33.71 101.78
N ASN A 613 43.10 -32.46 101.83
CA ASN A 613 43.84 -31.29 101.35
C ASN A 613 44.11 -30.25 102.45
N ALA A 614 43.90 -30.61 103.73
CA ALA A 614 44.06 -29.68 104.84
C ALA A 614 45.52 -29.65 105.34
N LYS A 615 46.04 -28.44 105.58
CA LYS A 615 47.35 -28.23 106.21
C LYS A 615 47.20 -28.38 107.72
N LEU A 616 47.63 -29.53 108.26
CA LEU A 616 47.39 -29.91 109.65
C LEU A 616 48.55 -29.53 110.58
N LEU A 617 48.24 -28.89 111.72
CA LEU A 617 49.15 -28.71 112.85
C LEU A 617 48.50 -29.41 114.05
N VAL A 618 49.09 -30.50 114.53
CA VAL A 618 48.55 -31.29 115.64
C VAL A 618 49.20 -30.81 116.93
N LEU A 619 48.38 -30.45 117.92
CA LEU A 619 48.82 -29.99 119.24
C LEU A 619 48.38 -31.04 120.26
N ASP A 620 49.32 -31.76 120.89
CA ASP A 620 49.00 -32.79 121.89
C ASP A 620 50.00 -32.75 123.04
N HIS A 621 49.50 -32.52 124.26
CA HIS A 621 50.30 -32.42 125.47
C HIS A 621 51.08 -33.70 125.83
N ARG A 622 50.77 -34.85 125.20
CA ARG A 622 51.47 -36.13 125.41
C ARG A 622 52.71 -36.30 124.53
N LEU A 623 52.87 -35.46 123.51
CA LEU A 623 54.06 -35.43 122.65
C LEU A 623 55.18 -34.69 123.40
N GLY A 624 55.98 -35.43 124.16
CA GLY A 624 56.97 -34.88 125.09
C GLY A 624 58.43 -34.95 124.60
N GLY A 625 59.06 -33.79 124.46
CA GLY A 625 60.49 -33.54 124.27
C GLY A 625 60.80 -32.05 124.52
N ALA A 626 62.07 -31.61 124.50
CA ALA A 626 62.49 -30.25 124.90
C ALA A 626 61.98 -29.06 124.04
N ASN A 627 61.03 -29.28 123.13
CA ASN A 627 60.38 -28.26 122.30
C ASN A 627 58.86 -28.27 122.53
N ALA A 628 58.15 -27.22 122.10
CA ALA A 628 56.69 -27.09 122.25
C ALA A 628 55.94 -28.34 121.70
N PRO A 629 54.83 -28.78 122.34
CA PRO A 629 54.17 -30.06 122.06
C PRO A 629 53.29 -30.00 120.80
N THR A 630 53.94 -29.83 119.64
CA THR A 630 53.30 -29.64 118.34
C THR A 630 53.93 -30.54 117.27
N LEU A 631 53.09 -31.15 116.42
CA LEU A 631 53.48 -31.90 115.22
C LEU A 631 52.95 -31.13 114.00
N ASP A 632 53.85 -30.44 113.32
CA ASP A 632 53.52 -29.61 112.15
C ASP A 632 53.54 -30.46 110.87
N LEU A 633 52.35 -30.86 110.41
CA LEU A 633 52.16 -31.61 109.18
C LEU A 633 51.86 -30.68 107.98
N ARG A 634 51.90 -29.35 108.17
CA ARG A 634 51.62 -28.37 107.10
C ARG A 634 52.74 -28.33 106.05
N THR A 635 53.96 -28.73 106.42
CA THR A 635 55.15 -28.78 105.57
C THR A 635 55.58 -30.22 105.27
N PHE A 636 54.79 -31.22 105.67
CA PHE A 636 55.13 -32.62 105.47
C PHE A 636 55.01 -32.96 103.98
N THR A 637 56.15 -32.94 103.29
CA THR A 637 56.30 -33.54 101.97
C THR A 637 56.66 -35.00 102.19
N LEU A 638 55.76 -35.91 101.80
CA LEU A 638 56.05 -37.35 101.86
C LEU A 638 57.34 -37.65 101.08
N PRO A 639 58.23 -38.50 101.61
CA PRO A 639 59.36 -38.99 100.82
C PRO A 639 58.80 -39.69 99.58
N THR A 640 59.19 -39.19 98.40
CA THR A 640 58.87 -39.83 97.13
C THR A 640 59.58 -41.19 97.09
N GLU A 641 58.84 -42.28 97.27
CA GLU A 641 59.35 -43.61 96.93
C GLU A 641 59.30 -43.84 95.41
N PRO A 642 60.33 -44.51 94.84
CA PRO A 642 60.47 -44.70 93.41
C PRO A 642 59.56 -45.84 92.90
N SER A 643 58.75 -45.50 91.89
CA SER A 643 58.26 -46.32 90.77
C SER A 643 57.74 -47.75 91.02
N VAL A 644 56.51 -48.02 90.53
CA VAL A 644 56.30 -49.12 89.57
C VAL A 644 55.34 -48.66 88.46
N PRO A 645 55.72 -48.79 87.18
CA PRO A 645 54.87 -48.45 86.04
C PRO A 645 53.83 -49.57 85.80
N GLY A 646 52.57 -49.25 86.06
CA GLY A 646 51.42 -50.05 85.65
C GLY A 646 50.89 -49.56 84.32
N ASN A 647 51.08 -50.39 83.29
CA ASN A 647 50.74 -50.12 81.90
C ASN A 647 49.22 -50.18 81.66
N THR A 648 48.71 -49.12 81.03
CA THR A 648 47.60 -48.98 80.05
C THR A 648 46.25 -49.69 80.22
N ALA A 649 45.18 -48.88 80.17
CA ALA A 649 44.08 -49.06 79.21
C ALA A 649 43.32 -47.74 79.00
N GLN A 650 43.46 -47.15 77.81
CA GLN A 650 42.48 -46.23 77.22
C GLN A 650 41.18 -46.99 76.91
N PRO A 651 40.03 -46.31 76.93
CA PRO A 651 39.46 -45.96 75.63
C PRO A 651 38.94 -44.51 75.60
N GLY A 652 39.27 -43.82 74.52
CA GLY A 652 38.62 -42.57 74.17
C GLY A 652 37.25 -42.81 73.55
N ALA A 653 36.37 -41.82 73.71
CA ALA A 653 35.46 -41.31 72.69
C ALA A 653 34.86 -40.02 73.23
N VAL A 654 35.27 -38.87 72.68
CA VAL A 654 34.58 -37.60 72.87
C VAL A 654 34.47 -36.92 71.50
N HIS A 655 33.20 -36.66 71.15
CA HIS A 655 32.61 -35.83 70.10
C HIS A 655 32.64 -36.32 68.66
#